data_AF-A0A368NHK3-F1
#
_entry.id   AF-A0A368NHK3-F1
#
_cell.length_a   1.000
_cell.length_b   1.000
_cell.length_c   1.000
_cell.angle_alpha   90.00
_cell.angle_beta   90.00
_cell.angle_gamma   90.00
#
_symmetry.space_group_name_H-M   'P 1'
#
loop_
_entity.id
_entity.type
_entity.pdbx_description
1 polymer ?
#
loop_
_entity_poly.entity_id
_entity_poly.type
_entity_poly.pdbx_seq_one_letter_code
_entity_poly.pdbx_strand_id
1 'polypeptide(L)'
;MKFEKSLLALALAGVLTACGGGSSGGGEEPPVVEPPIDPPVGDVVDISVELAKRPLDERLSCYQGTGEETCNLRIYQVMVEAFIDGDTNFDYNTAYGNSHHKGDIQGIINSLDYIESLGMNAIWLTPVFQSNTSDARLNGTGYFAGDYFTVDNNFGTKEQLKTLVDEAHARGLYVFLDGVFGHHSGNTAGSPEGRSLSTDGPAQGSGQEAVYPDDLDFYIEVATYWVNEIKIDGWRLDQAYQVPVEYWDNIRTAVETASAGVTYTNKDGVEVNPLGYMVGEIWRSAGEIASQGYGTEAAPALLSNFDFPVRYSTVQTFAVDEGGTGDRPATHLDTGMMQLLAYPDHAQPNLMIGNHDILRFGDLLQRGNLAEPDEAEYWARHKAAFAFMAAYSGPITLYYNDEIGYEVPGFADQVSNTTCADQGLCDDHVARTSGRIEGVPTLVGETPVELTAEEADLKQYVADIMAIRAANPALYNGSRTHIHSDEYIYIDRKDAGDNNVLVMVNTKGVEANVTILGTAIGSDGQLVNLMSDAAVEIAAGEYAVTLPAFGTAFFDITSPTAEGPSLGDGDNLVGEGPLADCSAADAGEVGPLGMDMFIRGNYEGGDNFGATPDSHKFAYKGDNIYQVVVDEAQPAAFGFKFADAGWSAEFAVENSGAVNIGTEQTMAPAVGAGTESTIFIPEAGEYVYSFRINASNDGGELMVSKCE
;
A
#
# COMPACT_ATOMS: atom_id res chain seq x y z
N MET A 1 -15.79 -6.85 -15.96
CA MET A 1 -17.10 -7.53 -16.11
C MET A 1 -18.23 -6.51 -16.08
N LYS A 2 -19.17 -6.54 -17.04
CA LYS A 2 -20.37 -5.69 -17.05
C LYS A 2 -21.47 -6.39 -16.23
N PHE A 3 -21.93 -5.80 -15.13
CA PHE A 3 -23.11 -6.29 -14.41
C PHE A 3 -24.30 -5.35 -14.63
N GLU A 4 -25.33 -5.90 -15.29
CA GLU A 4 -26.65 -5.29 -15.44
C GLU A 4 -27.46 -5.44 -14.15
N LYS A 5 -28.15 -4.35 -13.79
CA LYS A 5 -29.05 -4.21 -12.64
C LYS A 5 -30.29 -5.09 -12.78
N SER A 6 -30.82 -5.57 -11.66
CA SER A 6 -32.24 -5.91 -11.51
C SER A 6 -32.81 -5.23 -10.27
N LEU A 7 -33.82 -4.38 -10.51
CA LEU A 7 -34.65 -3.70 -9.52
C LEU A 7 -35.46 -4.69 -8.69
N LEU A 8 -35.63 -4.40 -7.39
CA LEU A 8 -36.90 -4.68 -6.72
C LEU A 8 -37.22 -3.57 -5.71
N ALA A 9 -38.32 -2.86 -5.97
CA ALA A 9 -38.91 -1.87 -5.11
C ALA A 9 -39.79 -2.54 -4.04
N LEU A 10 -39.73 -2.08 -2.80
CA LEU A 10 -40.88 -2.18 -1.88
C LEU A 10 -40.93 -0.95 -0.97
N ALA A 11 -42.07 -0.25 -1.06
CA ALA A 11 -42.41 0.90 -0.24
C ALA A 11 -43.01 0.44 1.09
N LEU A 12 -42.73 1.17 2.19
CA LEU A 12 -43.73 1.40 3.23
C LEU A 12 -43.43 2.72 3.96
N ALA A 13 -44.45 3.55 4.09
CA ALA A 13 -44.44 4.88 4.68
C ALA A 13 -45.19 4.92 6.02
N GLY A 14 -44.85 5.90 6.85
CA GLY A 14 -45.62 6.38 8.01
C GLY A 14 -44.83 6.29 9.32
N VAL A 15 -44.74 7.29 10.20
CA VAL A 15 -45.57 8.47 10.43
C VAL A 15 -44.73 9.53 11.17
N LEU A 16 -44.67 10.76 10.64
CA LEU A 16 -44.31 11.96 11.41
C LEU A 16 -45.51 12.41 12.23
N THR A 17 -45.30 12.71 13.52
CA THR A 17 -46.19 13.61 14.27
C THR A 17 -45.34 14.61 15.05
N ALA A 18 -45.50 15.88 14.72
CA ALA A 18 -44.87 17.01 15.39
C ALA A 18 -45.81 17.68 16.39
N CYS A 19 -45.17 18.49 17.25
CA CYS A 19 -45.64 19.69 17.97
C CYS A 19 -45.98 19.58 19.46
N GLY A 20 -45.33 20.44 20.25
CA GLY A 20 -45.88 20.99 21.48
C GLY A 20 -44.82 21.52 22.46
N GLY A 21 -44.54 22.83 22.42
CA GLY A 21 -43.49 23.46 23.23
C GLY A 21 -43.86 23.78 24.69
N GLY A 22 -42.89 24.36 25.41
CA GLY A 22 -43.07 24.93 26.75
C GLY A 22 -41.79 25.55 27.30
N SER A 23 -41.80 26.88 27.55
CA SER A 23 -40.68 27.64 28.13
C SER A 23 -40.86 27.86 29.65
N SER A 24 -39.77 27.77 30.41
CA SER A 24 -39.43 28.53 31.64
C SER A 24 -38.16 27.86 32.21
N GLY A 25 -37.02 28.49 32.49
CA GLY A 25 -36.76 29.79 33.10
C GLY A 25 -36.15 29.55 34.50
N GLY A 26 -34.83 29.67 34.66
CA GLY A 26 -34.19 29.72 35.98
C GLY A 26 -32.70 29.35 36.05
N GLY A 27 -31.85 30.33 36.39
CA GLY A 27 -30.61 30.17 37.18
C GLY A 27 -29.32 29.78 36.45
N GLU A 28 -28.43 30.76 36.20
CA GLU A 28 -27.00 30.50 35.95
C GLU A 28 -26.28 30.28 37.30
N GLU A 29 -25.79 29.06 37.53
CA GLU A 29 -24.69 28.78 38.47
C GLU A 29 -23.35 28.87 37.73
N PRO A 30 -22.26 29.33 38.36
CA PRO A 30 -20.95 29.39 37.73
C PRO A 30 -20.44 27.96 37.42
N PRO A 31 -19.68 27.76 36.33
CA PRO A 31 -19.25 26.43 35.94
C PRO A 31 -18.33 25.84 37.02
N VAL A 32 -18.73 24.69 37.54
CA VAL A 32 -17.85 23.80 38.28
C VAL A 32 -16.83 23.28 37.27
N VAL A 33 -15.56 23.61 37.47
CA VAL A 33 -14.47 22.94 36.77
C VAL A 33 -14.46 21.51 37.30
N GLU A 34 -15.02 20.58 36.53
CA GLU A 34 -14.83 19.16 36.78
C GLU A 34 -13.34 18.86 36.61
N PRO A 35 -12.72 18.07 37.51
CA PRO A 35 -11.38 17.54 37.25
C PRO A 35 -11.42 16.73 35.95
N PRO A 36 -10.29 16.59 35.23
CA PRO A 36 -10.26 15.79 34.02
C PRO A 36 -10.91 14.45 34.31
N ILE A 37 -11.93 14.12 33.53
CA ILE A 37 -12.52 12.80 33.51
C ILE A 37 -11.39 11.91 33.02
N ASP A 38 -10.79 11.13 33.93
CA ASP A 38 -9.93 10.02 33.53
C ASP A 38 -10.72 9.23 32.49
N PRO A 39 -10.16 8.97 31.30
CA PRO A 39 -10.85 8.17 30.30
C PRO A 39 -11.26 6.84 30.92
N PRO A 40 -12.42 6.27 30.54
CA PRO A 40 -12.83 4.98 31.05
C PRO A 40 -11.69 3.98 30.81
N VAL A 41 -11.29 3.24 31.85
CA VAL A 41 -10.25 2.21 31.79
C VAL A 41 -10.62 1.26 30.65
N GLY A 42 -10.02 1.46 29.48
CA GLY A 42 -10.05 0.49 28.40
C GLY A 42 -9.36 -0.77 28.88
N ASP A 43 -9.81 -1.92 28.40
CA ASP A 43 -9.16 -3.19 28.69
C ASP A 43 -7.69 -3.09 28.26
N VAL A 44 -6.75 -3.15 29.21
CA VAL A 44 -5.31 -3.25 28.92
C VAL A 44 -5.01 -4.71 28.57
N VAL A 45 -4.27 -4.93 27.48
CA VAL A 45 -3.87 -6.29 27.07
C VAL A 45 -2.42 -6.56 27.46
N ASP A 46 -2.17 -7.71 28.07
CA ASP A 46 -0.83 -8.16 28.43
C ASP A 46 -0.35 -9.21 27.42
N ILE A 47 0.82 -8.98 26.82
CA ILE A 47 1.40 -9.82 25.76
C ILE A 47 2.78 -10.26 26.18
N SER A 48 3.10 -11.54 25.96
CA SER A 48 4.39 -12.14 26.31
C SER A 48 5.03 -12.73 25.07
N VAL A 49 6.28 -12.34 24.80
CA VAL A 49 7.04 -12.74 23.61
C VAL A 49 8.29 -13.48 24.06
N GLU A 50 8.26 -14.81 23.91
CA GLU A 50 9.33 -15.67 24.39
C GLU A 50 10.34 -16.08 23.31
N LEU A 51 9.88 -16.20 22.07
CA LEU A 51 10.65 -16.66 20.92
C LEU A 51 10.21 -15.88 19.67
N ALA A 52 11.13 -15.68 18.73
CA ALA A 52 10.79 -15.14 17.42
C ALA A 52 10.00 -16.17 16.61
N LYS A 53 8.93 -15.70 15.95
CA LYS A 53 8.05 -16.53 15.11
C LYS A 53 8.76 -17.13 13.91
N ARG A 54 9.67 -16.40 13.28
CA ARG A 54 10.36 -16.85 12.05
C ARG A 54 11.84 -16.49 12.05
N PRO A 55 12.67 -17.27 11.31
CA PRO A 55 14.06 -16.92 11.09
C PRO A 55 14.22 -15.60 10.34
N LEU A 56 15.44 -15.08 10.37
CA LEU A 56 15.87 -14.01 9.48
C LEU A 56 15.62 -14.40 8.01
N ASP A 57 14.95 -13.54 7.26
CA ASP A 57 14.73 -13.71 5.83
C ASP A 57 15.43 -12.57 5.07
N GLU A 58 16.56 -12.90 4.43
CA GLU A 58 17.34 -11.96 3.63
C GLU A 58 16.65 -11.59 2.31
N ARG A 59 15.63 -12.36 1.87
CA ARG A 59 14.82 -12.03 0.68
C ARG A 59 13.86 -10.88 0.94
N LEU A 60 13.61 -10.55 2.22
CA LEU A 60 12.80 -9.41 2.63
C LEU A 60 13.64 -8.15 2.93
N SER A 61 14.92 -8.17 2.54
CA SER A 61 15.71 -6.94 2.38
C SER A 61 15.31 -6.25 1.07
N CYS A 62 15.60 -4.95 0.94
CA CYS A 62 15.21 -4.22 -0.27
C CYS A 62 15.91 -4.74 -1.52
N TYR A 63 17.19 -5.08 -1.44
CA TYR A 63 17.96 -5.54 -2.60
C TYR A 63 19.27 -6.22 -2.18
N GLN A 64 19.60 -7.38 -2.76
CA GLN A 64 20.86 -8.10 -2.48
C GLN A 64 22.07 -7.61 -3.33
N GLY A 65 21.94 -6.49 -4.06
CA GLY A 65 22.97 -5.90 -4.93
C GLY A 65 23.39 -4.46 -4.57
N THR A 66 23.92 -3.68 -5.53
CA THR A 66 24.50 -2.32 -5.30
C THR A 66 23.48 -1.16 -5.27
N GLY A 67 22.24 -1.40 -4.84
CA GLY A 67 21.08 -0.49 -4.97
C GLY A 67 20.72 0.35 -3.73
N GLU A 68 21.67 0.65 -2.84
CA GLU A 68 21.40 1.29 -1.54
C GLU A 68 20.64 2.62 -1.66
N GLU A 69 20.92 3.41 -2.70
CA GLU A 69 20.28 4.71 -2.92
C GLU A 69 18.79 4.59 -3.29
N THR A 70 18.40 3.60 -4.10
CA THR A 70 16.99 3.40 -4.46
C THR A 70 16.18 2.83 -3.31
N CYS A 71 16.79 1.98 -2.47
CA CYS A 71 16.18 1.46 -1.26
C CYS A 71 15.83 2.57 -0.24
N ASN A 72 16.61 3.66 -0.22
CA ASN A 72 16.38 4.79 0.69
C ASN A 72 15.43 5.87 0.11
N LEU A 73 14.74 5.61 -1.01
CA LEU A 73 13.81 6.59 -1.57
C LEU A 73 12.61 6.79 -0.64
N ARG A 74 12.30 8.07 -0.40
CA ARG A 74 11.13 8.59 0.31
C ARG A 74 10.52 9.62 -0.63
N ILE A 75 9.57 9.14 -1.42
CA ILE A 75 9.02 9.85 -2.58
C ILE A 75 7.77 10.60 -2.16
N TYR A 76 7.67 11.87 -2.53
CA TYR A 76 6.47 12.68 -2.36
C TYR A 76 5.73 12.82 -3.70
N GLN A 77 4.55 12.23 -3.81
CA GLN A 77 3.75 12.26 -5.03
C GLN A 77 2.90 13.53 -5.10
N VAL A 78 2.90 14.19 -6.25
CA VAL A 78 2.05 15.36 -6.54
C VAL A 78 1.18 15.13 -7.78
N MET A 79 -0.14 15.32 -7.62
CA MET A 79 -1.07 15.46 -8.74
C MET A 79 -1.03 16.90 -9.21
N VAL A 80 -0.31 17.16 -10.32
CA VAL A 80 0.11 18.52 -10.70
C VAL A 80 -1.06 19.50 -10.77
N GLU A 81 -2.16 19.13 -11.44
CA GLU A 81 -3.34 19.98 -11.63
C GLU A 81 -4.06 20.36 -10.33
N ALA A 82 -3.95 19.49 -9.33
CA ALA A 82 -4.68 19.58 -8.07
C ALA A 82 -3.84 20.22 -6.95
N PHE A 83 -2.53 20.40 -7.16
CA PHE A 83 -1.60 20.68 -6.07
C PHE A 83 -1.61 22.15 -5.62
N ILE A 84 -0.81 23.02 -6.23
CA ILE A 84 -0.68 24.44 -5.86
C ILE A 84 -0.70 25.27 -7.13
N ASP A 85 -1.54 26.29 -7.19
CA ASP A 85 -1.50 27.35 -8.22
C ASP A 85 -0.39 28.35 -7.85
N GLY A 86 0.69 28.30 -8.61
CA GLY A 86 1.86 29.17 -8.42
C GLY A 86 1.92 30.32 -9.43
N ASP A 87 1.21 30.21 -10.56
CA ASP A 87 1.12 31.22 -11.59
C ASP A 87 -0.25 31.17 -12.32
N THR A 88 -1.07 32.18 -12.04
CA THR A 88 -2.41 32.42 -12.62
C THR A 88 -2.52 32.43 -14.15
N ASN A 89 -1.40 32.38 -14.88
CA ASN A 89 -1.40 32.21 -16.33
C ASN A 89 -1.74 30.79 -16.78
N PHE A 90 -1.69 29.81 -15.88
CA PHE A 90 -1.91 28.39 -16.14
C PHE A 90 -3.20 27.93 -15.47
N ASP A 91 -4.12 27.33 -16.23
CA ASP A 91 -5.46 26.97 -15.74
C ASP A 91 -6.13 25.93 -16.64
N TYR A 92 -6.37 24.72 -16.13
CA TYR A 92 -7.13 23.70 -16.86
C TYR A 92 -8.63 23.95 -16.86
N ASN A 93 -9.13 24.81 -15.97
CA ASN A 93 -10.53 25.13 -15.67
C ASN A 93 -11.35 23.94 -15.13
N THR A 94 -11.05 22.71 -15.55
CA THR A 94 -11.74 21.49 -15.12
C THR A 94 -10.83 20.27 -15.26
N ALA A 95 -10.88 19.39 -14.26
CA ALA A 95 -10.32 18.04 -14.32
C ALA A 95 -11.22 17.06 -13.56
N TYR A 96 -10.74 15.82 -13.35
CA TYR A 96 -11.36 14.86 -12.45
C TYR A 96 -10.83 15.03 -11.03
N GLY A 97 -11.73 15.33 -10.10
CA GLY A 97 -11.42 15.62 -8.70
C GLY A 97 -12.24 16.83 -8.22
N ASN A 98 -12.02 17.25 -6.99
CA ASN A 98 -12.68 18.40 -6.38
C ASN A 98 -11.70 19.55 -6.05
N SER A 99 -10.51 19.52 -6.66
CA SER A 99 -9.47 20.54 -6.54
C SER A 99 -9.87 21.87 -7.21
N HIS A 100 -8.96 22.85 -7.14
CA HIS A 100 -9.10 24.10 -7.88
C HIS A 100 -8.80 24.00 -9.38
N HIS A 101 -8.18 22.92 -9.84
CA HIS A 101 -7.79 22.66 -11.24
C HIS A 101 -6.84 23.66 -11.91
N LYS A 102 -5.94 24.22 -11.10
CA LYS A 102 -5.03 25.32 -11.46
C LYS A 102 -3.59 25.06 -11.03
N GLY A 103 -3.31 23.84 -10.57
CA GLY A 103 -1.98 23.52 -10.11
C GLY A 103 -0.99 23.48 -11.28
N ASP A 104 0.22 23.97 -11.02
CA ASP A 104 1.22 24.21 -12.05
C ASP A 104 2.65 23.94 -11.53
N ILE A 105 3.62 23.99 -12.44
CA ILE A 105 5.03 23.73 -12.13
C ILE A 105 5.60 24.76 -11.13
N GLN A 106 5.14 26.02 -11.18
CA GLN A 106 5.60 27.05 -10.25
C GLN A 106 5.11 26.77 -8.84
N GLY A 107 3.90 26.25 -8.67
CA GLY A 107 3.37 25.84 -7.38
C GLY A 107 4.18 24.72 -6.73
N ILE A 108 4.68 23.77 -7.54
CA ILE A 108 5.57 22.72 -7.06
C ILE A 108 6.93 23.31 -6.63
N ILE A 109 7.51 24.22 -7.45
CA ILE A 109 8.75 24.93 -7.08
C ILE A 109 8.60 25.66 -5.74
N ASN A 110 7.46 26.33 -5.52
CA ASN A 110 7.17 27.05 -4.29
C ASN A 110 7.06 26.13 -3.06
N SER A 111 6.88 24.82 -3.26
CA SER A 111 6.63 23.82 -2.21
C SER A 111 7.86 22.95 -1.90
N LEU A 112 8.97 23.08 -2.62
CA LEU A 112 10.13 22.20 -2.48
C LEU A 112 10.75 22.25 -1.07
N ASP A 113 10.80 23.44 -0.44
CA ASP A 113 11.32 23.59 0.93
C ASP A 113 10.44 22.84 1.95
N TYR A 114 9.12 22.84 1.76
CA TYR A 114 8.19 22.09 2.61
C TYR A 114 8.43 20.58 2.45
N ILE A 115 8.52 20.09 1.22
CA ILE A 115 8.73 18.66 0.92
C ILE A 115 10.06 18.16 1.49
N GLU A 116 11.13 18.95 1.37
CA GLU A 116 12.43 18.64 1.97
C GLU A 116 12.35 18.62 3.50
N SER A 117 11.61 19.55 4.11
CA SER A 117 11.44 19.62 5.57
C SER A 117 10.71 18.41 6.19
N LEU A 118 9.93 17.67 5.39
CA LEU A 118 9.33 16.38 5.79
C LEU A 118 10.33 15.22 5.82
N GLY A 119 11.58 15.45 5.39
CA GLY A 119 12.60 14.41 5.27
C GLY A 119 12.51 13.61 3.97
N MET A 120 11.65 14.00 3.03
CA MET A 120 11.55 13.38 1.71
C MET A 120 12.84 13.63 0.92
N ASN A 121 13.21 12.71 0.03
CA ASN A 121 14.39 12.85 -0.84
C ASN A 121 14.06 12.69 -2.32
N ALA A 122 12.78 12.61 -2.68
CA ALA A 122 12.34 12.55 -4.06
C ALA A 122 10.93 13.14 -4.22
N ILE A 123 10.65 13.65 -5.42
CA ILE A 123 9.31 14.05 -5.86
C ILE A 123 8.92 13.25 -7.11
N TRP A 124 7.67 12.82 -7.17
CA TRP A 124 7.05 12.24 -8.36
C TRP A 124 5.91 13.14 -8.81
N LEU A 125 6.00 13.62 -10.05
CA LEU A 125 4.95 14.40 -10.70
C LEU A 125 4.12 13.48 -11.59
N THR A 126 2.79 13.51 -11.47
CA THR A 126 1.89 12.96 -12.50
C THR A 126 2.18 13.59 -13.87
N PRO A 127 1.74 13.00 -15.00
CA PRO A 127 2.28 13.37 -16.31
C PRO A 127 2.13 14.86 -16.62
N VAL A 128 3.23 15.49 -17.06
CA VAL A 128 3.31 16.92 -17.39
C VAL A 128 3.34 17.19 -18.90
N PHE A 129 3.10 16.17 -19.71
CA PHE A 129 3.17 16.25 -21.17
C PHE A 129 1.87 16.79 -21.77
N GLN A 130 1.98 17.45 -22.92
CA GLN A 130 0.84 18.08 -23.58
C GLN A 130 -0.25 17.05 -23.90
N SER A 131 -1.42 17.22 -23.29
CA SER A 131 -2.61 16.42 -23.55
C SER A 131 -3.51 17.13 -24.56
N ASN A 132 -4.20 16.37 -25.41
CA ASN A 132 -5.04 16.92 -26.49
C ASN A 132 -6.28 16.06 -26.82
N THR A 133 -6.82 15.37 -25.81
CA THR A 133 -8.03 14.56 -25.97
C THR A 133 -9.28 15.42 -26.17
N SER A 134 -10.35 14.79 -26.65
CA SER A 134 -11.66 15.43 -26.79
C SER A 134 -12.38 15.65 -25.45
N ASP A 135 -11.92 15.01 -24.37
CA ASP A 135 -12.43 15.19 -23.03
C ASP A 135 -11.56 16.21 -22.27
N ALA A 136 -12.12 17.39 -22.01
CA ALA A 136 -11.40 18.46 -21.33
C ALA A 136 -10.95 18.06 -19.91
N ARG A 137 -11.72 17.25 -19.17
CA ARG A 137 -11.36 16.84 -17.80
C ARG A 137 -10.17 15.89 -17.82
N LEU A 138 -10.12 15.01 -18.82
CA LEU A 138 -9.04 14.05 -18.98
C LEU A 138 -7.71 14.74 -19.34
N ASN A 139 -7.75 15.87 -20.04
CA ASN A 139 -6.53 16.62 -20.35
C ASN A 139 -5.83 17.15 -19.08
N GLY A 140 -6.60 17.52 -18.04
CA GLY A 140 -6.05 17.94 -16.76
C GLY A 140 -5.34 16.83 -15.98
N THR A 141 -5.59 15.56 -16.31
CA THR A 141 -4.91 14.45 -15.60
C THR A 141 -3.52 14.16 -16.14
N GLY A 142 -3.24 14.52 -17.40
CA GLY A 142 -1.97 14.25 -18.09
C GLY A 142 -1.83 12.83 -18.66
N TYR A 143 -2.67 11.86 -18.25
CA TYR A 143 -2.50 10.44 -18.60
C TYR A 143 -2.76 10.08 -20.06
N PHE A 144 -3.30 11.00 -20.86
CA PHE A 144 -3.50 10.81 -22.30
C PHE A 144 -2.70 11.83 -23.10
N ALA A 145 -1.38 11.66 -23.06
CA ALA A 145 -0.44 12.52 -23.76
C ALA A 145 -0.67 12.51 -25.28
N GLY A 146 -0.70 13.71 -25.86
CA GLY A 146 -0.72 13.95 -27.30
C GLY A 146 0.62 14.41 -27.86
N ASP A 147 1.51 14.96 -27.03
CA ASP A 147 2.89 15.24 -27.40
C ASP A 147 3.81 15.02 -26.19
N TYR A 148 4.55 13.91 -26.22
CA TYR A 148 5.43 13.46 -25.15
C TYR A 148 6.70 14.31 -24.97
N PHE A 149 7.01 15.20 -25.92
CA PHE A 149 8.24 16.00 -25.92
C PHE A 149 7.98 17.49 -25.61
N THR A 150 6.73 17.83 -25.32
CA THR A 150 6.27 19.18 -25.00
C THR A 150 5.60 19.17 -23.63
N VAL A 151 6.01 20.08 -22.74
CA VAL A 151 5.30 20.33 -21.47
C VAL A 151 3.93 20.91 -21.77
N ASP A 152 2.89 20.46 -21.08
CA ASP A 152 1.54 20.99 -21.29
C ASP A 152 1.50 22.50 -20.98
N ASN A 153 0.97 23.27 -21.92
CA ASN A 153 0.87 24.72 -21.80
C ASN A 153 -0.04 25.20 -20.67
N ASN A 154 -0.83 24.31 -20.05
CA ASN A 154 -1.62 24.60 -18.86
C ASN A 154 -0.91 24.21 -17.55
N PHE A 155 0.30 23.64 -17.59
CA PHE A 155 1.13 23.40 -16.41
C PHE A 155 2.36 24.30 -16.35
N GLY A 156 2.87 24.73 -17.51
CA GLY A 156 4.04 25.59 -17.58
C GLY A 156 4.82 25.47 -18.88
N THR A 157 6.13 25.69 -18.77
CA THR A 157 7.09 25.63 -19.88
C THR A 157 8.19 24.60 -19.60
N LYS A 158 8.89 24.16 -20.67
CA LYS A 158 10.05 23.28 -20.52
C LYS A 158 11.15 23.91 -19.66
N GLU A 159 11.34 25.23 -19.76
CA GLU A 159 12.28 25.98 -18.93
C GLU A 159 11.89 25.98 -17.45
N GLN A 160 10.59 26.10 -17.13
CA GLN A 160 10.11 25.98 -15.75
C GLN A 160 10.29 24.56 -15.23
N LEU A 161 9.98 23.53 -16.03
CA LEU A 161 10.22 22.14 -15.62
C LEU A 161 11.70 21.88 -15.36
N LYS A 162 12.59 22.39 -16.22
CA LYS A 162 14.04 22.33 -15.98
C LYS A 162 14.42 23.05 -14.68
N THR A 163 13.85 24.22 -14.43
CA THR A 163 14.10 24.98 -13.19
C THR A 163 13.66 24.19 -11.96
N LEU A 164 12.49 23.53 -12.02
CA LEU A 164 12.03 22.63 -10.97
C LEU A 164 13.03 21.52 -10.68
N VAL A 165 13.54 20.84 -11.72
CA VAL A 165 14.54 19.78 -11.54
C VAL A 165 15.82 20.32 -10.92
N ASP A 166 16.36 21.43 -11.44
CA ASP A 166 17.59 22.04 -10.91
C ASP A 166 17.43 22.45 -9.42
N GLU A 167 16.28 23.05 -9.06
CA GLU A 167 15.99 23.48 -7.68
C GLU A 167 15.71 22.31 -6.73
N ALA A 168 15.11 21.23 -7.22
CA ALA A 168 14.93 19.99 -6.47
C ALA A 168 16.28 19.33 -6.17
N HIS A 169 17.15 19.19 -7.18
CA HIS A 169 18.51 18.65 -7.01
C HIS A 169 19.35 19.47 -6.03
N ALA A 170 19.24 20.80 -6.06
CA ALA A 170 19.90 21.70 -5.12
C ALA A 170 19.48 21.47 -3.65
N ARG A 171 18.30 20.87 -3.43
CA ARG A 171 17.77 20.47 -2.11
C ARG A 171 17.99 18.99 -1.79
N GLY A 172 18.58 18.23 -2.71
CA GLY A 172 18.76 16.78 -2.57
C GLY A 172 17.46 16.01 -2.74
N LEU A 173 16.54 16.55 -3.53
CA LEU A 173 15.33 15.88 -3.98
C LEU A 173 15.56 15.34 -5.40
N TYR A 174 15.44 14.03 -5.57
CA TYR A 174 15.34 13.40 -6.89
C TYR A 174 14.01 13.77 -7.57
N VAL A 175 13.97 13.78 -8.90
CA VAL A 175 12.75 14.07 -9.66
C VAL A 175 12.37 12.92 -10.59
N PHE A 176 11.18 12.38 -10.38
CA PHE A 176 10.58 11.37 -11.24
C PHE A 176 9.40 11.96 -12.03
N LEU A 177 9.38 11.68 -13.33
CA LEU A 177 8.21 11.94 -14.17
C LEU A 177 7.36 10.68 -14.31
N ASP A 178 6.12 10.86 -14.74
CA ASP A 178 5.17 9.78 -14.94
C ASP A 178 5.04 9.45 -16.43
N GLY A 179 5.43 8.23 -16.78
CA GLY A 179 5.53 7.74 -18.15
C GLY A 179 4.37 6.81 -18.50
N VAL A 180 3.50 7.28 -19.39
CA VAL A 180 2.40 6.46 -19.94
C VAL A 180 2.84 5.83 -21.26
N PHE A 181 3.32 4.59 -21.19
CA PHE A 181 3.89 3.86 -22.34
C PHE A 181 2.98 2.74 -22.87
N GLY A 182 1.83 2.53 -22.22
CA GLY A 182 0.82 1.56 -22.63
C GLY A 182 -0.33 2.15 -23.46
N HIS A 183 -0.56 3.46 -23.36
CA HIS A 183 -1.61 4.16 -24.08
C HIS A 183 -1.30 5.65 -24.24
N HIS A 184 -2.06 6.33 -25.11
CA HIS A 184 -1.87 7.73 -25.46
C HIS A 184 -3.16 8.36 -25.98
N SER A 185 -3.15 9.67 -26.26
CA SER A 185 -4.27 10.34 -26.91
C SER A 185 -4.50 9.79 -28.33
N GLY A 186 -5.70 9.93 -28.89
CA GLY A 186 -5.98 9.46 -30.26
C GLY A 186 -5.28 10.23 -31.38
N ASN A 187 -4.50 11.28 -31.06
CA ASN A 187 -3.76 12.07 -32.03
C ASN A 187 -2.42 12.54 -31.44
N THR A 188 -1.36 11.78 -31.71
CA THR A 188 -0.03 12.02 -31.17
C THR A 188 0.89 12.75 -32.15
N ALA A 189 1.74 13.63 -31.61
CA ALA A 189 2.80 14.29 -32.34
C ALA A 189 3.97 13.32 -32.60
N GLY A 190 4.70 13.54 -33.70
CA GLY A 190 5.94 12.81 -33.97
C GLY A 190 7.07 13.27 -33.05
N SER A 191 8.01 12.37 -32.78
CA SER A 191 9.16 12.62 -31.93
C SER A 191 10.24 13.50 -32.62
N PRO A 192 11.18 14.09 -31.86
CA PRO A 192 12.33 14.81 -32.41
C PRO A 192 13.18 14.03 -33.42
N GLU A 193 13.31 12.71 -33.24
CA GLU A 193 14.03 11.83 -34.19
C GLU A 193 13.16 11.34 -35.35
N GLY A 194 11.90 11.81 -35.44
CA GLY A 194 10.97 11.50 -36.53
C GLY A 194 10.27 10.15 -36.40
N ARG A 195 10.16 9.62 -35.18
CA ARG A 195 9.33 8.45 -34.86
C ARG A 195 7.88 8.88 -34.64
N SER A 196 6.96 7.94 -34.76
CA SER A 196 5.53 8.16 -34.54
C SER A 196 4.93 6.89 -33.97
N LEU A 197 3.94 7.05 -33.09
CA LEU A 197 3.16 5.95 -32.56
C LEU A 197 2.23 5.36 -33.63
N SER A 198 1.96 4.06 -33.48
CA SER A 198 1.03 3.30 -34.29
C SER A 198 -0.40 3.79 -34.10
N THR A 199 -1.21 3.72 -35.16
CA THR A 199 -2.64 4.02 -35.11
C THR A 199 -3.50 2.75 -35.03
N ASP A 200 -2.87 1.57 -35.02
CA ASP A 200 -3.53 0.27 -35.11
C ASP A 200 -3.96 -0.29 -33.74
N GLY A 201 -3.57 0.39 -32.66
CA GLY A 201 -3.96 0.04 -31.30
C GLY A 201 -5.48 0.14 -31.07
N PRO A 202 -6.06 -0.73 -30.22
CA PRO A 202 -7.45 -0.64 -29.85
C PRO A 202 -7.76 0.68 -29.13
N ALA A 203 -9.02 1.12 -29.22
CA ALA A 203 -9.47 2.33 -28.55
C ALA A 203 -9.51 2.14 -27.03
N GLN A 204 -8.91 3.07 -26.28
CA GLN A 204 -8.97 3.14 -24.83
C GLN A 204 -9.52 4.51 -24.42
N GLY A 205 -10.76 4.54 -23.94
CA GLY A 205 -11.44 5.81 -23.61
C GLY A 205 -11.51 6.75 -24.82
N SER A 206 -10.93 7.95 -24.69
CA SER A 206 -10.79 8.95 -25.76
C SER A 206 -9.45 8.84 -26.52
N GLY A 207 -8.63 7.84 -26.18
CA GLY A 207 -7.31 7.57 -26.75
C GLY A 207 -7.17 6.19 -27.39
N GLN A 208 -5.93 5.71 -27.48
CA GLN A 208 -5.56 4.43 -28.07
C GLN A 208 -4.48 3.73 -27.23
N GLU A 209 -4.49 2.40 -27.21
CA GLU A 209 -3.40 1.59 -26.66
C GLU A 209 -2.21 1.58 -27.61
N ALA A 210 -1.00 1.49 -27.04
CA ALA A 210 0.24 1.32 -27.79
C ALA A 210 0.33 -0.10 -28.41
N VAL A 211 1.08 -0.21 -29.51
CA VAL A 211 1.31 -1.47 -30.23
C VAL A 211 2.77 -1.86 -30.13
N TYR A 212 3.08 -2.90 -29.37
CA TYR A 212 4.44 -3.44 -29.27
C TYR A 212 4.67 -4.62 -30.25
N PRO A 213 5.87 -4.74 -30.87
CA PRO A 213 7.06 -3.90 -30.68
C PRO A 213 7.09 -2.61 -31.53
N ASP A 214 6.06 -2.32 -32.32
CA ASP A 214 6.08 -1.22 -33.29
C ASP A 214 6.35 0.16 -32.66
N ASP A 215 5.85 0.38 -31.44
CA ASP A 215 5.98 1.64 -30.69
C ASP A 215 7.19 1.69 -29.73
N LEU A 216 7.94 0.59 -29.61
CA LEU A 216 9.03 0.47 -28.63
C LEU A 216 10.09 1.56 -28.80
N ASP A 217 10.55 1.78 -30.03
CA ASP A 217 11.60 2.74 -30.32
C ASP A 217 11.14 4.19 -30.03
N PHE A 218 9.84 4.49 -30.18
CA PHE A 218 9.28 5.79 -29.81
C PHE A 218 9.35 5.98 -28.29
N TYR A 219 8.93 4.99 -27.51
CA TYR A 219 8.94 5.10 -26.05
C TYR A 219 10.35 5.07 -25.44
N ILE A 220 11.32 4.38 -26.06
CA ILE A 220 12.74 4.50 -25.70
C ILE A 220 13.23 5.94 -25.89
N GLU A 221 12.84 6.59 -26.99
CA GLU A 221 13.18 8.01 -27.21
C GLU A 221 12.53 8.91 -26.16
N VAL A 222 11.25 8.72 -25.83
CA VAL A 222 10.58 9.48 -24.76
C VAL A 222 11.31 9.31 -23.43
N ALA A 223 11.57 8.06 -23.02
CA ALA A 223 12.14 7.73 -21.73
C ALA A 223 13.56 8.30 -21.55
N THR A 224 14.35 8.36 -22.63
CA THR A 224 15.72 8.88 -22.60
C THR A 224 15.80 10.39 -22.85
N TYR A 225 14.84 10.98 -23.57
CA TYR A 225 14.84 12.41 -23.89
C TYR A 225 14.87 13.27 -22.63
N TRP A 226 13.95 13.04 -21.69
CA TRP A 226 13.83 13.85 -20.48
C TRP A 226 15.02 13.68 -19.53
N VAL A 227 15.61 12.49 -19.46
CA VAL A 227 16.87 12.24 -18.74
C VAL A 227 18.00 13.07 -19.35
N ASN A 228 18.17 13.03 -20.68
CA ASN A 228 19.25 13.76 -21.34
C ASN A 228 19.06 15.29 -21.29
N GLU A 229 17.83 15.77 -21.47
CA GLU A 229 17.53 17.19 -21.61
C GLU A 229 17.52 17.93 -20.28
N ILE A 230 16.86 17.34 -19.28
CA ILE A 230 16.62 18.00 -17.99
C ILE A 230 17.05 17.18 -16.78
N LYS A 231 17.63 15.98 -16.97
CA LYS A 231 18.28 15.18 -15.90
C LYS A 231 17.32 14.68 -14.83
N ILE A 232 16.10 14.32 -15.20
CA ILE A 232 15.22 13.58 -14.28
C ILE A 232 15.92 12.31 -13.81
N ASP A 233 15.62 11.90 -12.58
CA ASP A 233 16.24 10.76 -11.92
C ASP A 233 15.55 9.44 -12.23
N GLY A 234 14.46 9.46 -12.99
CA GLY A 234 13.72 8.24 -13.29
C GLY A 234 12.26 8.46 -13.65
N TRP A 235 11.52 7.37 -13.63
CA TRP A 235 10.13 7.29 -14.06
C TRP A 235 9.27 6.50 -13.06
N ARG A 236 8.05 6.98 -12.82
CA ARG A 236 6.91 6.12 -12.49
C ARG A 236 6.25 5.71 -13.81
N LEU A 237 5.85 4.45 -13.95
CA LEU A 237 5.31 3.89 -15.20
C LEU A 237 3.84 3.52 -15.00
N ASP A 238 2.96 4.26 -15.68
CA ASP A 238 1.52 4.08 -15.63
C ASP A 238 1.06 2.78 -16.26
N GLN A 239 0.12 2.07 -15.61
CA GLN A 239 -0.47 0.81 -16.06
C GLN A 239 0.55 -0.11 -16.73
N ALA A 240 1.64 -0.38 -16.02
CA ALA A 240 2.85 -0.95 -16.62
C ALA A 240 2.63 -2.34 -17.24
N TYR A 241 1.55 -3.03 -16.88
CA TYR A 241 1.10 -4.28 -17.49
C TYR A 241 0.65 -4.16 -18.96
N GLN A 242 0.38 -2.95 -19.46
CA GLN A 242 0.01 -2.71 -20.86
C GLN A 242 1.22 -2.83 -21.80
N VAL A 243 2.43 -2.61 -21.28
CA VAL A 243 3.68 -2.90 -22.00
C VAL A 243 4.02 -4.37 -21.75
N PRO A 244 4.18 -5.21 -22.79
CA PRO A 244 4.59 -6.59 -22.59
C PRO A 244 5.92 -6.68 -21.82
N VAL A 245 5.97 -7.55 -20.81
CA VAL A 245 7.05 -7.61 -19.82
C VAL A 245 8.44 -7.74 -20.45
N GLU A 246 8.56 -8.42 -21.59
CA GLU A 246 9.82 -8.60 -22.30
C GLU A 246 10.44 -7.31 -22.86
N TYR A 247 9.66 -6.23 -23.02
CA TYR A 247 10.16 -4.97 -23.56
C TYR A 247 10.62 -3.99 -22.48
N TRP A 248 10.30 -4.24 -21.20
CA TRP A 248 10.73 -3.38 -20.10
C TRP A 248 12.26 -3.37 -19.93
N ASP A 249 12.95 -4.48 -20.19
CA ASP A 249 14.42 -4.52 -20.17
C ASP A 249 15.03 -3.55 -21.21
N ASN A 250 14.42 -3.43 -22.39
CA ASN A 250 14.89 -2.49 -23.43
C ASN A 250 14.76 -1.04 -22.96
N ILE A 251 13.61 -0.67 -22.40
CA ILE A 251 13.35 0.69 -21.92
C ILE A 251 14.23 0.99 -20.70
N ARG A 252 14.28 0.07 -19.73
CA ARG A 252 15.11 0.21 -18.51
C ARG A 252 16.57 0.39 -18.85
N THR A 253 17.15 -0.50 -19.65
CA THR A 253 18.57 -0.42 -20.03
C THR A 253 18.88 0.89 -20.77
N ALA A 254 17.94 1.41 -21.57
CA ALA A 254 18.10 2.69 -22.24
C ALA A 254 18.08 3.88 -21.25
N VAL A 255 17.18 3.86 -20.26
CA VAL A 255 17.12 4.86 -19.19
C VAL A 255 18.40 4.83 -18.35
N GLU A 256 18.83 3.65 -17.88
CA GLU A 256 20.08 3.46 -17.14
C GLU A 256 21.28 4.00 -17.92
N THR A 257 21.35 3.72 -19.23
CA THR A 257 22.41 4.21 -20.11
C THR A 257 22.39 5.73 -20.25
N ALA A 258 21.20 6.33 -20.43
CA ALA A 258 21.04 7.78 -20.52
C ALA A 258 21.44 8.47 -19.20
N SER A 259 20.99 7.94 -18.07
CA SER A 259 21.31 8.42 -16.73
C SER A 259 22.81 8.39 -16.46
N ALA A 260 23.49 7.27 -16.78
CA ALA A 260 24.95 7.19 -16.67
C ALA A 260 25.70 8.16 -17.61
N GLY A 261 25.04 8.65 -18.66
CA GLY A 261 25.61 9.54 -19.67
C GLY A 261 25.61 11.03 -19.32
N VAL A 262 24.87 11.45 -18.29
CA VAL A 262 24.74 12.86 -17.88
C VAL A 262 24.99 13.03 -16.39
N THR A 263 25.38 14.24 -15.96
CA THR A 263 25.59 14.57 -14.54
C THR A 263 24.88 15.87 -14.14
N TYR A 264 24.59 15.99 -12.85
CA TYR A 264 24.23 17.25 -12.18
C TYR A 264 24.99 17.39 -10.86
N THR A 265 25.03 18.62 -10.32
CA THR A 265 25.59 18.89 -9.00
C THR A 265 24.50 18.71 -7.95
N ASN A 266 24.66 17.74 -7.03
CA ASN A 266 23.73 17.53 -5.93
C ASN A 266 23.87 18.61 -4.82
N LYS A 267 23.02 18.54 -3.79
CA LYS A 267 23.03 19.49 -2.65
C LYS A 267 24.37 19.62 -1.93
N ASP A 268 25.21 18.57 -1.97
CA ASP A 268 26.51 18.54 -1.31
C ASP A 268 27.64 19.11 -2.20
N GLY A 269 27.30 19.58 -3.41
CA GLY A 269 28.26 20.11 -4.37
C GLY A 269 29.02 19.01 -5.13
N VAL A 270 28.52 17.77 -5.12
CA VAL A 270 29.14 16.62 -5.78
C VAL A 270 28.45 16.37 -7.12
N GLU A 271 29.26 16.15 -8.16
CA GLU A 271 28.74 15.69 -9.45
C GLU A 271 28.28 14.24 -9.34
N VAL A 272 27.00 14.01 -9.61
CA VAL A 272 26.35 12.69 -9.59
C VAL A 272 25.61 12.45 -10.90
N ASN A 273 25.35 11.18 -11.20
CA ASN A 273 24.45 10.79 -12.29
C ASN A 273 23.00 10.79 -11.77
N PRO A 274 22.00 11.07 -12.62
CA PRO A 274 20.62 10.71 -12.32
C PRO A 274 20.48 9.23 -11.97
N LEU A 275 19.53 8.88 -11.10
CA LEU A 275 19.40 7.51 -10.60
C LEU A 275 19.05 6.50 -11.69
N GLY A 276 18.21 6.87 -12.67
CA GLY A 276 17.61 5.93 -13.62
C GLY A 276 16.58 5.00 -12.99
N TYR A 277 15.97 5.40 -11.87
CA TYR A 277 14.97 4.61 -11.16
C TYR A 277 13.69 4.44 -11.99
N MET A 278 13.08 3.25 -11.96
CA MET A 278 11.84 2.96 -12.69
C MET A 278 10.91 2.13 -11.82
N VAL A 279 9.74 2.68 -11.48
CA VAL A 279 8.71 2.01 -10.67
C VAL A 279 7.41 1.82 -11.47
N GLY A 280 7.01 0.56 -11.67
CA GLY A 280 5.78 0.21 -12.37
C GLY A 280 4.53 0.29 -11.49
N GLU A 281 3.44 0.79 -12.04
CA GLU A 281 2.11 0.67 -11.47
C GLU A 281 1.38 -0.54 -12.07
N ILE A 282 1.30 -1.61 -11.29
CA ILE A 282 0.55 -2.83 -11.61
C ILE A 282 -0.36 -3.11 -10.43
N TRP A 283 -1.57 -2.54 -10.47
CA TRP A 283 -2.57 -2.68 -9.41
C TRP A 283 -3.22 -4.08 -9.44
N ARG A 284 -2.46 -5.08 -8.98
CA ARG A 284 -2.80 -6.51 -9.01
C ARG A 284 -2.21 -7.26 -7.80
N SER A 285 -2.36 -8.58 -7.79
CA SER A 285 -1.75 -9.48 -6.81
C SER A 285 -0.22 -9.56 -6.96
N ALA A 286 0.48 -10.03 -5.92
CA ALA A 286 1.94 -10.19 -5.95
C ALA A 286 2.42 -11.10 -7.11
N GLY A 287 1.72 -12.21 -7.40
CA GLY A 287 2.09 -13.08 -8.52
C GLY A 287 1.94 -12.41 -9.90
N GLU A 288 0.92 -11.57 -10.07
CA GLU A 288 0.74 -10.78 -11.30
C GLU A 288 1.80 -9.68 -11.42
N ILE A 289 2.13 -8.99 -10.33
CA ILE A 289 3.22 -8.01 -10.30
C ILE A 289 4.56 -8.68 -10.65
N ALA A 290 4.84 -9.87 -10.11
CA ALA A 290 6.03 -10.66 -10.45
C ALA A 290 6.11 -10.96 -11.95
N SER A 291 5.04 -11.51 -12.51
CA SER A 291 5.02 -11.98 -13.90
C SER A 291 4.89 -10.87 -14.95
N GLN A 292 4.26 -9.75 -14.63
CA GLN A 292 4.00 -8.65 -15.58
C GLN A 292 4.93 -7.44 -15.38
N GLY A 293 5.53 -7.28 -14.20
CA GLY A 293 6.41 -6.17 -13.87
C GLY A 293 7.87 -6.57 -13.72
N TYR A 294 8.17 -7.46 -12.76
CA TYR A 294 9.55 -7.83 -12.44
C TYR A 294 10.19 -8.77 -13.46
N GLY A 295 9.40 -9.62 -14.12
CA GLY A 295 9.93 -10.68 -14.98
C GLY A 295 10.53 -11.83 -14.15
N THR A 296 11.37 -12.64 -14.79
CA THR A 296 12.00 -13.81 -14.14
C THR A 296 13.42 -13.50 -13.72
N GLU A 297 14.02 -14.28 -12.81
CA GLU A 297 15.45 -14.18 -12.47
C GLU A 297 16.38 -14.19 -13.70
N ALA A 298 16.05 -15.02 -14.69
CA ALA A 298 16.85 -15.16 -15.90
C ALA A 298 16.65 -14.02 -16.91
N ALA A 299 15.58 -13.24 -16.76
CA ALA A 299 15.24 -12.12 -17.61
C ALA A 299 14.51 -11.02 -16.79
N PRO A 300 15.26 -10.25 -15.98
CA PRO A 300 14.71 -9.14 -15.21
C PRO A 300 14.15 -8.04 -16.12
N ALA A 301 12.88 -7.70 -15.90
CA ALA A 301 12.17 -6.64 -16.60
C ALA A 301 12.32 -5.31 -15.87
N LEU A 302 11.33 -4.85 -15.09
CA LEU A 302 11.50 -3.74 -14.15
C LEU A 302 12.19 -4.22 -12.86
N LEU A 303 12.84 -3.30 -12.14
CA LEU A 303 13.42 -3.57 -10.83
C LEU A 303 12.53 -3.11 -9.68
N SER A 304 11.58 -2.19 -9.92
CA SER A 304 10.64 -1.72 -8.89
C SER A 304 9.20 -1.70 -9.42
N ASN A 305 8.25 -2.05 -8.55
CA ASN A 305 6.81 -1.89 -8.77
C ASN A 305 6.15 -1.46 -7.45
N PHE A 306 5.02 -0.76 -7.52
CA PHE A 306 4.25 -0.42 -6.33
C PHE A 306 3.69 -1.67 -5.64
N ASP A 307 3.78 -1.69 -4.32
CA ASP A 307 3.35 -2.79 -3.46
C ASP A 307 1.90 -2.63 -3.02
N PHE A 308 0.99 -2.76 -3.98
CA PHE A 308 -0.45 -2.77 -3.71
C PHE A 308 -0.86 -3.84 -2.69
N PRO A 309 -0.32 -5.08 -2.71
CA PRO A 309 -0.70 -6.08 -1.72
C PRO A 309 -0.39 -5.67 -0.27
N VAL A 310 0.82 -5.16 0.00
CA VAL A 310 1.15 -4.67 1.35
C VAL A 310 0.34 -3.42 1.69
N ARG A 311 0.12 -2.50 0.74
CA ARG A 311 -0.79 -1.36 0.93
C ARG A 311 -2.16 -1.81 1.44
N TYR A 312 -2.78 -2.80 0.81
CA TYR A 312 -4.08 -3.31 1.24
C TYR A 312 -4.02 -3.91 2.64
N SER A 313 -2.99 -4.71 2.94
CA SER A 313 -2.82 -5.24 4.30
C SER A 313 -2.70 -4.14 5.35
N THR A 314 -2.03 -3.03 5.02
CA THR A 314 -1.88 -1.89 5.92
C THR A 314 -3.20 -1.15 6.13
N VAL A 315 -3.90 -0.77 5.07
CA VAL A 315 -5.17 -0.03 5.21
C VAL A 315 -6.27 -0.88 5.83
N GLN A 316 -6.34 -2.18 5.56
CA GLN A 316 -7.31 -3.08 6.19
C GLN A 316 -7.01 -3.32 7.68
N THR A 317 -5.77 -3.12 8.13
CA THR A 317 -5.40 -3.22 9.54
C THR A 317 -5.74 -1.94 10.31
N PHE A 318 -5.37 -0.77 9.75
CA PHE A 318 -5.50 0.50 10.45
C PHE A 318 -6.74 1.31 10.10
N ALA A 319 -7.45 0.95 9.03
CA ALA A 319 -8.67 1.59 8.52
C ALA A 319 -9.60 0.53 7.90
N VAL A 320 -10.29 0.90 6.83
CA VAL A 320 -10.86 -0.06 5.85
C VAL A 320 -10.23 0.18 4.48
N ASP A 321 -10.36 -0.76 3.55
CA ASP A 321 -10.11 -0.50 2.13
C ASP A 321 -11.32 0.21 1.45
N GLU A 322 -11.18 0.51 0.16
CA GLU A 322 -12.23 1.14 -0.65
C GLU A 322 -13.57 0.39 -0.57
N GLY A 323 -13.52 -0.95 -0.44
CA GLY A 323 -14.68 -1.83 -0.35
C GLY A 323 -15.29 -1.93 1.05
N GLY A 324 -14.69 -1.30 2.06
CA GLY A 324 -15.13 -1.34 3.46
C GLY A 324 -14.56 -2.50 4.27
N THR A 325 -13.58 -3.24 3.74
CA THR A 325 -12.92 -4.31 4.49
C THR A 325 -11.90 -3.73 5.46
N GLY A 326 -11.99 -4.06 6.75
CA GLY A 326 -11.03 -3.59 7.74
C GLY A 326 -11.05 -4.41 9.03
N ASP A 327 -10.65 -3.78 10.14
CA ASP A 327 -10.52 -4.37 11.48
C ASP A 327 -9.65 -5.64 11.53
N ARG A 328 -8.60 -5.68 10.69
CA ARG A 328 -7.71 -6.83 10.63
C ARG A 328 -6.75 -6.87 11.82
N PRO A 329 -6.36 -8.07 12.28
CA PRO A 329 -5.38 -8.24 13.36
C PRO A 329 -3.97 -7.88 12.91
N ALA A 330 -3.04 -7.72 13.86
CA ALA A 330 -1.62 -7.48 13.56
C ALA A 330 -0.97 -8.60 12.73
N THR A 331 -1.48 -9.84 12.78
CA THR A 331 -1.06 -10.94 11.88
C THR A 331 -1.33 -10.66 10.40
N HIS A 332 -2.25 -9.76 10.07
CA HIS A 332 -2.54 -9.42 8.67
C HIS A 332 -1.42 -8.60 8.01
N LEU A 333 -0.80 -7.68 8.76
CA LEU A 333 0.41 -6.99 8.32
C LEU A 333 1.53 -7.99 8.02
N ASP A 334 1.66 -8.99 8.88
CA ASP A 334 2.65 -10.03 8.72
C ASP A 334 2.44 -10.83 7.44
N THR A 335 1.23 -11.31 7.21
CA THR A 335 0.94 -12.04 5.97
C THR A 335 1.12 -11.16 4.74
N GLY A 336 0.79 -9.87 4.81
CA GLY A 336 1.09 -8.89 3.75
C GLY A 336 2.58 -8.89 3.40
N MET A 337 3.45 -8.74 4.40
CA MET A 337 4.90 -8.78 4.20
C MET A 337 5.40 -10.12 3.64
N MET A 338 4.73 -11.22 3.95
CA MET A 338 5.10 -12.53 3.41
C MET A 338 4.75 -12.71 1.92
N GLN A 339 3.85 -11.89 1.35
CA GLN A 339 3.55 -11.93 -0.08
C GLN A 339 4.73 -11.47 -0.95
N LEU A 340 5.68 -10.74 -0.36
CA LEU A 340 6.92 -10.33 -1.01
C LEU A 340 7.77 -11.52 -1.48
N LEU A 341 7.60 -12.69 -0.86
CA LEU A 341 8.33 -13.90 -1.25
C LEU A 341 7.91 -14.46 -2.62
N ALA A 342 6.81 -13.96 -3.20
CA ALA A 342 6.43 -14.27 -4.57
C ALA A 342 7.29 -13.52 -5.61
N TYR A 343 8.06 -12.51 -5.20
CA TYR A 343 8.88 -11.71 -6.09
C TYR A 343 10.28 -12.32 -6.30
N PRO A 344 10.91 -12.07 -7.47
CA PRO A 344 12.30 -12.44 -7.70
C PRO A 344 13.27 -11.62 -6.80
N ASP A 345 14.48 -12.12 -6.60
CA ASP A 345 15.55 -11.56 -5.76
C ASP A 345 15.94 -10.13 -6.19
N HIS A 346 15.69 -9.75 -7.45
CA HIS A 346 15.94 -8.40 -7.97
C HIS A 346 14.78 -7.41 -7.76
N ALA A 347 13.68 -7.82 -7.15
CA ALA A 347 12.54 -6.95 -6.92
C ALA A 347 12.81 -5.93 -5.81
N GLN A 348 12.45 -4.68 -6.06
CA GLN A 348 12.44 -3.57 -5.10
C GLN A 348 11.01 -3.02 -5.00
N PRO A 349 10.11 -3.66 -4.24
CA PRO A 349 8.75 -3.17 -4.15
C PRO A 349 8.68 -1.82 -3.43
N ASN A 350 7.78 -0.95 -3.89
CA ASN A 350 7.61 0.41 -3.40
C ASN A 350 6.30 0.54 -2.63
N LEU A 351 6.37 0.73 -1.31
CA LEU A 351 5.17 0.83 -0.48
C LEU A 351 4.61 2.25 -0.47
N MET A 352 3.30 2.35 -0.71
CA MET A 352 2.49 3.55 -0.52
C MET A 352 1.25 3.22 0.31
N ILE A 353 0.65 4.23 0.94
CA ILE A 353 -0.66 4.12 1.61
C ILE A 353 -1.77 4.64 0.70
N GLY A 354 -1.57 5.85 0.19
CA GLY A 354 -2.45 6.56 -0.75
C GLY A 354 -1.75 6.88 -2.07
N ASN A 355 -2.54 7.24 -3.08
CA ASN A 355 -2.14 7.86 -4.34
C ASN A 355 -3.37 8.58 -4.94
N HIS A 356 -3.27 9.07 -6.17
CA HIS A 356 -4.33 9.85 -6.83
C HIS A 356 -5.53 9.03 -7.37
N ASP A 357 -5.49 7.70 -7.33
CA ASP A 357 -6.52 6.77 -7.82
C ASP A 357 -7.22 5.95 -6.71
N ILE A 358 -6.84 6.20 -5.46
CA ILE A 358 -7.41 5.56 -4.27
C ILE A 358 -7.85 6.63 -3.27
N LEU A 359 -8.74 6.26 -2.34
CA LEU A 359 -9.19 7.19 -1.31
C LEU A 359 -8.05 7.66 -0.41
N ARG A 360 -8.22 8.85 0.18
CA ARG A 360 -7.33 9.30 1.26
C ARG A 360 -7.51 8.39 2.47
N PHE A 361 -6.43 8.18 3.23
CA PHE A 361 -6.49 7.34 4.43
C PHE A 361 -7.51 7.87 5.45
N GLY A 362 -7.63 9.19 5.58
CA GLY A 362 -8.67 9.86 6.38
C GLY A 362 -10.09 9.49 5.97
N ASP A 363 -10.39 9.55 4.67
CA ASP A 363 -11.70 9.18 4.13
C ASP A 363 -12.02 7.70 4.39
N LEU A 364 -11.01 6.82 4.36
CA LEU A 364 -11.17 5.41 4.67
C LEU A 364 -11.55 5.21 6.16
N LEU A 365 -10.97 5.97 7.08
CA LEU A 365 -11.38 5.92 8.49
C LEU A 365 -12.85 6.31 8.68
N GLN A 366 -13.29 7.37 8.01
CA GLN A 366 -14.68 7.83 8.07
C GLN A 366 -15.62 6.83 7.38
N ARG A 367 -15.25 6.29 6.22
CA ARG A 367 -16.00 5.24 5.50
C ARG A 367 -16.24 4.00 6.35
N GLY A 368 -15.23 3.60 7.13
CA GLY A 368 -15.33 2.50 8.09
C GLY A 368 -16.08 2.85 9.37
N ASN A 369 -16.50 4.11 9.56
CA ASN A 369 -17.01 4.63 10.83
C ASN A 369 -16.06 4.29 12.01
N LEU A 370 -14.76 4.47 11.78
CA LEU A 370 -13.71 4.12 12.73
C LEU A 370 -13.23 5.32 13.54
N ALA A 371 -13.03 6.48 12.89
CA ALA A 371 -12.60 7.70 13.55
C ALA A 371 -12.85 8.94 12.68
N GLU A 372 -13.02 10.10 13.32
CA GLU A 372 -13.18 11.43 12.71
C GLU A 372 -12.01 12.38 13.06
N PRO A 373 -11.72 13.43 12.26
CA PRO A 373 -10.60 14.35 12.52
C PRO A 373 -10.61 15.07 13.88
N ASP A 374 -11.76 15.18 14.55
CA ASP A 374 -11.86 15.74 15.91
C ASP A 374 -11.61 14.71 17.03
N GLU A 375 -11.32 13.46 16.66
CA GLU A 375 -11.04 12.35 17.58
C GLU A 375 -9.55 11.98 17.57
N ALA A 376 -8.97 11.73 18.75
CA ALA A 376 -7.55 11.37 18.87
C ALA A 376 -7.20 10.06 18.14
N GLU A 377 -8.15 9.14 18.00
CA GLU A 377 -7.96 7.86 17.32
C GLU A 377 -7.67 8.03 15.82
N TYR A 378 -8.26 9.03 15.17
CA TYR A 378 -8.01 9.35 13.76
C TYR A 378 -6.52 9.59 13.52
N TRP A 379 -5.93 10.44 14.34
CA TRP A 379 -4.51 10.79 14.28
C TRP A 379 -3.62 9.62 14.68
N ALA A 380 -4.01 8.85 15.69
CA ALA A 380 -3.25 7.69 16.15
C ALA A 380 -3.16 6.60 15.06
N ARG A 381 -4.24 6.34 14.33
CA ARG A 381 -4.26 5.41 13.19
C ARG A 381 -3.38 5.86 12.02
N HIS A 382 -3.36 7.15 11.70
CA HIS A 382 -2.42 7.70 10.72
C HIS A 382 -0.96 7.47 11.14
N LYS A 383 -0.63 7.79 12.40
CA LYS A 383 0.73 7.60 12.95
C LYS A 383 1.17 6.13 12.91
N ALA A 384 0.26 5.20 13.19
CA ALA A 384 0.54 3.77 13.13
C ALA A 384 0.80 3.28 11.69
N ALA A 385 -0.04 3.67 10.74
CA ALA A 385 0.13 3.32 9.33
C ALA A 385 1.45 3.88 8.75
N PHE A 386 1.78 5.14 9.05
CA PHE A 386 3.03 5.75 8.58
C PHE A 386 4.27 5.19 9.27
N ALA A 387 4.19 4.78 10.54
CA ALA A 387 5.29 4.07 11.18
C ALA A 387 5.56 2.70 10.55
N PHE A 388 4.51 1.95 10.21
CA PHE A 388 4.66 0.70 9.47
C PHE A 388 5.32 0.94 8.11
N MET A 389 4.86 1.95 7.37
CA MET A 389 5.50 2.35 6.11
C MET A 389 6.97 2.76 6.30
N ALA A 390 7.30 3.52 7.35
CA ALA A 390 8.67 3.94 7.65
C ALA A 390 9.60 2.78 8.05
N ALA A 391 9.05 1.64 8.46
CA ALA A 391 9.79 0.43 8.82
C ALA A 391 9.99 -0.56 7.65
N TYR A 392 9.30 -0.34 6.52
CA TYR A 392 9.33 -1.19 5.34
C TYR A 392 10.70 -1.13 4.63
N SER A 393 11.32 -2.28 4.34
CA SER A 393 12.57 -2.31 3.55
C SER A 393 12.25 -2.09 2.07
N GLY A 394 12.76 -1.02 1.47
CA GLY A 394 12.45 -0.65 0.09
C GLY A 394 12.12 0.83 -0.09
N PRO A 395 12.00 1.32 -1.32
CA PRO A 395 11.49 2.66 -1.57
C PRO A 395 10.07 2.81 -0.99
N ILE A 396 9.72 4.01 -0.51
CA ILE A 396 8.36 4.34 -0.03
C ILE A 396 7.84 5.61 -0.69
N THR A 397 6.53 5.71 -0.84
CA THR A 397 5.85 6.85 -1.47
C THR A 397 4.72 7.38 -0.60
N LEU A 398 4.75 8.68 -0.32
CA LEU A 398 3.72 9.42 0.39
C LEU A 398 2.95 10.31 -0.58
N TYR A 399 1.62 10.29 -0.51
CA TYR A 399 0.76 11.14 -1.34
C TYR A 399 0.50 12.48 -0.65
N TYR A 400 0.47 13.57 -1.42
CA TYR A 400 0.34 14.90 -0.83
C TYR A 400 -0.93 15.08 0.01
N ASN A 401 -0.79 15.85 1.09
CA ASN A 401 -1.76 16.07 2.16
C ASN A 401 -1.98 14.88 3.11
N ASP A 402 -1.46 13.69 2.84
CA ASP A 402 -1.58 12.56 3.78
C ASP A 402 -0.78 12.83 5.07
N GLU A 403 0.33 13.59 4.98
CA GLU A 403 1.16 13.98 6.11
C GLU A 403 0.47 14.92 7.10
N ILE A 404 -0.62 15.56 6.70
CA ILE A 404 -1.49 16.36 7.57
C ILE A 404 -2.82 15.65 7.87
N GLY A 405 -2.96 14.38 7.47
CA GLY A 405 -4.16 13.58 7.73
C GLY A 405 -5.40 14.16 7.07
N TYR A 406 -5.27 14.67 5.86
CA TYR A 406 -6.39 15.32 5.17
C TYR A 406 -7.48 14.31 4.76
N GLU A 407 -8.74 14.71 4.95
CA GLU A 407 -9.94 14.07 4.43
C GLU A 407 -10.70 15.04 3.52
N VAL A 408 -11.63 14.53 2.73
CA VAL A 408 -12.51 15.31 1.87
C VAL A 408 -13.76 15.71 2.67
N PRO A 409 -13.93 17.00 3.03
CA PRO A 409 -15.00 17.40 3.94
C PRO A 409 -16.38 17.02 3.41
N GLY A 410 -17.12 16.23 4.21
CA GLY A 410 -18.47 15.79 3.88
C GLY A 410 -18.55 14.65 2.86
N PHE A 411 -17.45 13.91 2.68
CA PHE A 411 -17.37 12.69 1.87
C PHE A 411 -16.83 11.54 2.72
N ALA A 412 -17.48 10.39 2.66
CA ALA A 412 -17.00 9.15 3.30
C ALA A 412 -17.59 7.95 2.55
N ASP A 413 -18.92 7.92 2.45
CA ASP A 413 -19.66 6.91 1.69
C ASP A 413 -19.36 6.99 0.19
N GLN A 414 -19.27 5.83 -0.45
CA GLN A 414 -19.10 5.74 -1.89
C GLN A 414 -20.24 6.45 -2.64
N VAL A 415 -19.89 7.38 -3.52
CA VAL A 415 -20.84 8.08 -4.38
C VAL A 415 -21.12 7.25 -5.63
N SER A 416 -22.39 7.17 -6.04
CA SER A 416 -22.82 6.39 -7.22
C SER A 416 -21.97 6.66 -8.45
N ASN A 417 -21.46 5.58 -9.08
CA ASN A 417 -20.64 5.61 -10.30
C ASN A 417 -21.28 6.35 -11.49
N THR A 418 -22.58 6.64 -11.45
CA THR A 418 -23.28 7.41 -12.49
C THR A 418 -23.25 8.92 -12.28
N THR A 419 -22.91 9.39 -11.08
CA THR A 419 -22.97 10.81 -10.70
C THR A 419 -21.68 11.31 -10.06
N CYS A 420 -20.82 10.41 -9.60
CA CYS A 420 -19.60 10.76 -8.87
C CYS A 420 -18.64 11.63 -9.71
N ALA A 421 -18.51 11.36 -11.02
CA ALA A 421 -17.56 12.05 -11.88
C ALA A 421 -17.90 13.53 -12.09
N ASP A 422 -19.18 13.89 -12.06
CA ASP A 422 -19.63 15.28 -12.13
C ASP A 422 -19.49 16.02 -10.80
N GLN A 423 -19.32 15.27 -9.70
CA GLN A 423 -19.12 15.81 -8.36
C GLN A 423 -17.63 15.85 -7.97
N GLY A 424 -16.76 15.17 -8.73
CA GLY A 424 -15.37 14.97 -8.36
C GLY A 424 -15.18 14.00 -7.18
N LEU A 425 -16.15 13.10 -6.96
CA LEU A 425 -16.24 12.24 -5.78
C LEU A 425 -16.24 10.74 -6.12
N CYS A 426 -15.73 10.34 -7.29
CA CYS A 426 -15.53 8.91 -7.53
C CYS A 426 -14.29 8.44 -6.78
N ASP A 427 -14.32 7.21 -6.28
CA ASP A 427 -13.19 6.62 -5.53
C ASP A 427 -11.86 6.69 -6.31
N ASP A 428 -11.88 6.66 -7.65
CA ASP A 428 -10.70 6.71 -8.53
C ASP A 428 -10.12 8.12 -8.75
N HIS A 429 -10.71 9.17 -8.18
CA HIS A 429 -10.17 10.53 -8.31
C HIS A 429 -10.56 11.51 -7.19
N VAL A 430 -11.30 11.06 -6.18
CA VAL A 430 -11.74 11.92 -5.06
C VAL A 430 -10.57 12.45 -4.23
N ALA A 431 -9.47 11.71 -4.16
CA ALA A 431 -8.25 12.11 -3.46
C ALA A 431 -7.47 13.24 -4.18
N ARG A 432 -7.88 13.62 -5.40
CA ARG A 432 -7.30 14.73 -6.16
C ARG A 432 -7.90 16.06 -5.68
N THR A 433 -7.59 16.39 -4.42
CA THR A 433 -8.03 17.61 -3.73
C THR A 433 -7.00 18.72 -3.87
N SER A 434 -7.39 19.97 -3.64
CA SER A 434 -6.45 21.08 -3.55
C SER A 434 -5.29 20.80 -2.58
N GLY A 435 -4.06 21.09 -2.98
CA GLY A 435 -2.88 20.95 -2.12
C GLY A 435 -2.92 21.93 -0.95
N ARG A 436 -2.49 21.46 0.23
CA ARG A 436 -2.44 22.23 1.47
C ARG A 436 -1.04 22.16 2.05
N ILE A 437 -0.22 23.15 1.70
CA ILE A 437 1.20 23.19 2.03
C ILE A 437 1.46 24.32 3.02
N GLU A 438 1.87 23.98 4.24
CA GLU A 438 2.13 24.95 5.32
C GLU A 438 3.04 26.08 4.85
N GLY A 439 2.59 27.33 5.03
CA GLY A 439 3.36 28.51 4.64
C GLY A 439 3.33 28.84 3.14
N VAL A 440 2.64 28.06 2.31
CA VAL A 440 2.41 28.32 0.89
C VAL A 440 0.92 28.57 0.64
N PRO A 441 0.52 29.61 -0.11
CA PRO A 441 -0.89 29.80 -0.47
C PRO A 441 -1.31 28.75 -1.50
N THR A 442 -2.47 28.13 -1.32
CA THR A 442 -3.03 27.15 -2.28
C THR A 442 -3.31 27.78 -3.65
N LEU A 443 -3.85 29.01 -3.64
CA LEU A 443 -4.07 29.83 -4.84
C LEU A 443 -3.31 31.14 -4.77
N VAL A 444 -2.83 31.63 -5.91
CA VAL A 444 -2.13 32.91 -5.98
C VAL A 444 -3.01 34.04 -5.44
N GLY A 445 -2.48 34.77 -4.45
CA GLY A 445 -3.16 35.91 -3.83
C GLY A 445 -4.00 35.55 -2.60
N GLU A 446 -4.11 34.27 -2.24
CA GLU A 446 -4.65 33.83 -0.96
C GLU A 446 -3.62 33.95 0.17
N THR A 447 -4.08 33.82 1.41
CA THR A 447 -3.19 33.70 2.56
C THR A 447 -2.50 32.33 2.54
N PRO A 448 -1.22 32.25 2.94
CA PRO A 448 -0.56 30.97 3.18
C PRO A 448 -1.39 30.02 4.04
N VAL A 449 -1.31 28.72 3.76
CA VAL A 449 -1.97 27.70 4.57
C VAL A 449 -1.36 27.68 5.96
N GLU A 450 -2.22 27.72 6.96
CA GLU A 450 -1.89 27.50 8.37
C GLU A 450 -2.53 26.17 8.79
N LEU A 451 -1.75 25.31 9.44
CA LEU A 451 -2.22 24.01 9.91
C LEU A 451 -2.91 24.13 11.27
N THR A 452 -3.84 23.22 11.56
CA THR A 452 -4.32 23.01 12.94
C THR A 452 -3.21 22.43 13.81
N ALA A 453 -3.44 22.36 15.13
CA ALA A 453 -2.46 21.76 16.03
C ALA A 453 -2.26 20.27 15.75
N GLU A 454 -3.34 19.57 15.41
CA GLU A 454 -3.35 18.14 15.10
C GLU A 454 -2.71 17.85 13.74
N GLU A 455 -2.99 18.67 12.71
CA GLU A 455 -2.34 18.60 11.40
C GLU A 455 -0.82 18.82 11.52
N ALA A 456 -0.40 19.84 12.29
CA ALA A 456 1.01 20.12 12.53
C ALA A 456 1.71 19.01 13.33
N ASP A 457 1.02 18.39 14.29
CA ASP A 457 1.53 17.27 15.08
C ASP A 457 1.74 16.01 14.22
N LEU A 458 0.80 15.68 13.34
CA LEU A 458 0.98 14.56 12.40
C LEU A 458 2.11 14.84 11.40
N LYS A 459 2.17 16.06 10.85
CA LYS A 459 3.26 16.50 9.96
C LYS A 459 4.62 16.35 10.64
N GLN A 460 4.75 16.82 11.89
CA GLN A 460 5.99 16.72 12.64
C GLN A 460 6.36 15.25 12.90
N TYR A 461 5.38 14.42 13.27
CA TYR A 461 5.60 12.99 13.45
C TYR A 461 6.11 12.31 12.17
N VAL A 462 5.52 12.64 11.00
CA VAL A 462 6.01 12.16 9.69
C VAL A 462 7.46 12.57 9.46
N ALA A 463 7.80 13.84 9.70
CA ALA A 463 9.18 14.31 9.57
C ALA A 463 10.15 13.56 10.48
N ASP A 464 9.76 13.31 11.73
CA ASP A 464 10.57 12.61 12.72
C ASP A 464 10.84 11.15 12.30
N ILE A 465 9.81 10.41 11.87
CA ILE A 465 9.99 9.01 11.43
C ILE A 465 10.77 8.90 10.11
N MET A 466 10.66 9.89 9.21
CA MET A 466 11.48 9.94 8.00
C MET A 466 12.96 10.23 8.33
N ALA A 467 13.22 11.06 9.34
CA ALA A 467 14.57 11.29 9.86
C ALA A 467 15.15 10.02 10.51
N ILE A 468 14.36 9.30 11.32
CA ILE A 468 14.75 8.00 11.88
C ILE A 468 15.06 7.01 10.76
N ARG A 469 14.18 6.88 9.76
CA ARG A 469 14.40 6.02 8.60
C ARG A 469 15.72 6.35 7.91
N ALA A 470 15.98 7.62 7.60
CA ALA A 470 17.20 8.04 6.93
C ALA A 470 18.48 7.75 7.74
N ALA A 471 18.41 7.82 9.06
CA ALA A 471 19.54 7.57 9.95
C ALA A 471 19.81 6.08 10.23
N ASN A 472 18.87 5.19 9.89
CA ASN A 472 18.92 3.77 10.25
C ASN A 472 18.77 2.87 9.01
N PRO A 473 19.89 2.42 8.38
CA PRO A 473 19.87 1.54 7.21
C PRO A 473 19.04 0.28 7.35
N ALA A 474 18.87 -0.25 8.57
CA ALA A 474 18.01 -1.40 8.83
C ALA A 474 16.56 -1.17 8.41
N LEU A 475 16.07 0.07 8.48
CA LEU A 475 14.68 0.39 8.18
C LEU A 475 14.39 0.39 6.69
N TYR A 476 15.36 0.76 5.84
CA TYR A 476 15.13 0.85 4.39
C TYR A 476 15.85 -0.22 3.56
N ASN A 477 16.93 -0.82 4.06
CA ASN A 477 17.71 -1.84 3.36
C ASN A 477 17.88 -3.15 4.16
N GLY A 478 17.45 -3.17 5.42
CA GLY A 478 17.73 -4.30 6.32
C GLY A 478 16.95 -5.56 5.99
N SER A 479 17.55 -6.71 6.29
CA SER A 479 16.85 -7.99 6.39
C SER A 479 15.82 -7.96 7.51
N ARG A 480 14.83 -8.85 7.43
CA ARG A 480 13.70 -8.89 8.36
C ARG A 480 13.68 -10.19 9.15
N THR A 481 13.54 -10.09 10.46
CA THR A 481 13.12 -11.21 11.33
C THR A 481 11.78 -10.85 11.94
N HIS A 482 10.74 -11.64 11.63
CA HIS A 482 9.45 -11.46 12.28
C HIS A 482 9.49 -12.03 13.70
N ILE A 483 9.32 -11.17 14.69
CA ILE A 483 9.41 -11.54 16.10
C ILE A 483 8.05 -12.03 16.57
N HIS A 484 7.01 -11.21 16.43
CA HIS A 484 5.69 -11.51 16.97
C HIS A 484 4.57 -10.83 16.20
N SER A 485 3.43 -11.52 16.13
CA SER A 485 2.16 -10.93 15.69
C SER A 485 1.00 -11.63 16.39
N ASP A 486 -0.04 -10.90 16.79
CA ASP A 486 -1.30 -11.48 17.28
C ASP A 486 -2.49 -10.62 16.85
N GLU A 487 -3.54 -10.56 17.67
CA GLU A 487 -4.68 -9.67 17.45
C GLU A 487 -4.30 -8.18 17.55
N TYR A 488 -3.31 -7.84 18.38
CA TYR A 488 -3.02 -6.49 18.86
C TYR A 488 -1.67 -5.95 18.42
N ILE A 489 -0.61 -6.75 18.50
CA ILE A 489 0.77 -6.25 18.38
C ILE A 489 1.48 -6.91 17.22
N TYR A 490 2.16 -6.09 16.42
CA TYR A 490 3.14 -6.50 15.40
C TYR A 490 4.55 -6.13 15.86
N ILE A 491 5.50 -7.05 15.77
CA ILE A 491 6.91 -6.83 16.10
C ILE A 491 7.82 -7.42 15.02
N ASP A 492 8.66 -6.57 14.46
CA ASP A 492 9.75 -6.96 13.57
C ASP A 492 11.09 -6.51 14.15
N ARG A 493 12.12 -7.33 13.91
CA ARG A 493 13.52 -6.90 13.99
C ARG A 493 14.05 -6.71 12.58
N LYS A 494 14.76 -5.60 12.39
CA LYS A 494 15.41 -5.21 11.14
C LYS A 494 16.91 -5.13 11.35
N ASP A 495 17.69 -5.72 10.45
CA ASP A 495 19.15 -5.79 10.59
C ASP A 495 19.85 -5.31 9.31
N ALA A 496 20.81 -4.38 9.43
CA ALA A 496 21.70 -3.97 8.36
C ALA A 496 23.12 -3.69 8.92
N GLY A 497 24.03 -4.65 8.78
CA GLY A 497 25.35 -4.58 9.40
C GLY A 497 25.24 -4.45 10.92
N ASP A 498 25.83 -3.39 11.49
CA ASP A 498 25.80 -3.10 12.92
C ASP A 498 24.57 -2.25 13.35
N ASN A 499 23.65 -1.91 12.43
CA ASN A 499 22.39 -1.24 12.76
C ASN A 499 21.28 -2.28 12.92
N ASN A 500 20.73 -2.40 14.13
CA ASN A 500 19.71 -3.40 14.46
C ASN A 500 18.54 -2.68 15.14
N VAL A 501 17.39 -2.64 14.48
CA VAL A 501 16.21 -1.89 14.94
C VAL A 501 15.06 -2.83 15.22
N LEU A 502 14.48 -2.74 16.40
CA LEU A 502 13.22 -3.39 16.76
C LEU A 502 12.08 -2.41 16.49
N VAL A 503 11.10 -2.83 15.70
CA VAL A 503 9.90 -2.06 15.37
C VAL A 503 8.71 -2.74 16.02
N MET A 504 7.94 -1.98 16.80
CA MET A 504 6.72 -2.45 17.45
C MET A 504 5.55 -1.55 17.06
N VAL A 505 4.42 -2.16 16.71
CA VAL A 505 3.20 -1.45 16.33
C VAL A 505 2.01 -2.09 17.03
N ASN A 506 1.26 -1.29 17.79
CA ASN A 506 -0.06 -1.65 18.26
C ASN A 506 -1.08 -1.34 17.16
N THR A 507 -1.92 -2.31 16.83
CA THR A 507 -2.89 -2.22 15.74
C THR A 507 -4.32 -2.04 16.24
N LYS A 508 -4.52 -1.83 17.55
CA LYS A 508 -5.87 -1.71 18.15
C LYS A 508 -6.00 -0.49 19.07
N GLY A 509 -7.25 -0.13 19.33
CA GLY A 509 -7.67 0.99 20.18
C GLY A 509 -7.49 0.79 21.69
N VAL A 510 -6.64 -0.15 22.11
CA VAL A 510 -6.41 -0.50 23.52
C VAL A 510 -4.93 -0.45 23.85
N GLU A 511 -4.58 -0.10 25.09
CA GLU A 511 -3.19 -0.13 25.55
C GLU A 511 -2.69 -1.57 25.67
N ALA A 512 -1.42 -1.79 25.28
CA ALA A 512 -0.77 -3.08 25.35
C ALA A 512 0.50 -3.01 26.21
N ASN A 513 0.60 -3.88 27.22
CA ASN A 513 1.83 -4.15 27.96
C ASN A 513 2.52 -5.37 27.35
N VAL A 514 3.68 -5.15 26.75
CA VAL A 514 4.45 -6.19 26.08
C VAL A 514 5.68 -6.55 26.92
N THR A 515 5.77 -7.81 27.32
CA THR A 515 6.95 -8.40 27.95
C THR A 515 7.71 -9.22 26.90
N ILE A 516 9.00 -8.94 26.70
CA ILE A 516 9.80 -9.57 25.63
C ILE A 516 11.06 -10.17 26.23
N LEU A 517 11.31 -11.47 26.04
CA LEU A 517 12.59 -12.07 26.39
C LEU A 517 13.70 -11.49 25.50
N GLY A 518 14.82 -11.10 26.09
CA GLY A 518 15.96 -10.57 25.32
C GLY A 518 16.51 -11.58 24.32
N THR A 519 16.42 -12.87 24.63
CA THR A 519 16.74 -13.95 23.67
C THR A 519 15.78 -13.98 22.48
N ALA A 520 14.50 -13.63 22.65
CA ALA A 520 13.50 -13.62 21.56
C ALA A 520 13.86 -12.59 20.48
N ILE A 521 14.52 -11.49 20.86
CA ILE A 521 14.97 -10.45 19.93
C ILE A 521 16.48 -10.42 19.75
N GLY A 522 17.22 -11.38 20.32
CA GLY A 522 18.68 -11.45 20.26
C GLY A 522 19.37 -10.20 20.80
N SER A 523 19.05 -9.79 22.03
CA SER A 523 19.61 -8.61 22.71
C SER A 523 19.98 -8.89 24.17
N ASP A 524 21.21 -8.53 24.55
CA ASP A 524 21.72 -8.59 25.93
C ASP A 524 21.79 -7.21 26.63
N GLY A 525 21.49 -6.13 25.91
CA GLY A 525 21.69 -4.74 26.35
C GLY A 525 20.41 -4.00 26.72
N GLN A 526 20.46 -2.67 26.60
CA GLN A 526 19.27 -1.83 26.67
C GLN A 526 18.68 -1.66 25.26
N LEU A 527 17.38 -1.39 25.20
CA LEU A 527 16.71 -0.85 24.01
C LEU A 527 16.65 0.67 24.12
N VAL A 528 17.01 1.42 23.08
CA VAL A 528 16.91 2.88 23.08
C VAL A 528 15.85 3.32 22.09
N ASN A 529 14.81 3.99 22.56
CA ASN A 529 13.72 4.47 21.73
C ASN A 529 14.21 5.60 20.81
N LEU A 530 14.18 5.39 19.50
CA LEU A 530 14.71 6.31 18.49
C LEU A 530 13.90 7.61 18.34
N MET A 531 12.66 7.65 18.85
CA MET A 531 11.83 8.87 18.85
C MET A 531 12.09 9.75 20.08
N SER A 532 12.42 9.15 21.24
CA SER A 532 12.43 9.86 22.54
C SER A 532 13.76 9.79 23.30
N ASP A 533 14.75 9.05 22.79
CA ASP A 533 16.01 8.69 23.45
C ASP A 533 15.85 7.95 24.80
N ALA A 534 14.63 7.53 25.14
CA ALA A 534 14.35 6.80 26.37
C ALA A 534 14.93 5.37 26.29
N ALA A 535 15.66 4.96 27.31
CA ALA A 535 16.19 3.61 27.43
C ALA A 535 15.21 2.69 28.16
N VAL A 536 15.04 1.47 27.65
CA VAL A 536 14.37 0.35 28.32
C VAL A 536 15.44 -0.65 28.71
N GLU A 537 15.65 -0.78 30.02
CA GLU A 537 16.63 -1.70 30.60
C GLU A 537 16.10 -3.14 30.60
N ILE A 538 16.98 -4.10 30.29
CA ILE A 538 16.66 -5.51 30.45
C ILE A 538 16.69 -5.89 31.94
N ALA A 539 15.63 -6.51 32.43
CA ALA A 539 15.50 -6.94 33.82
C ALA A 539 15.11 -8.41 33.87
N ALA A 540 15.90 -9.23 34.59
CA ALA A 540 15.69 -10.67 34.67
C ALA A 540 15.61 -11.39 33.29
N GLY A 541 16.22 -10.82 32.26
CA GLY A 541 16.18 -11.35 30.89
C GLY A 541 15.02 -10.85 30.05
N GLU A 542 14.18 -9.95 30.57
CA GLU A 542 12.97 -9.45 29.92
C GLU A 542 13.01 -7.92 29.78
N TYR A 543 12.41 -7.41 28.70
CA TYR A 543 12.03 -6.02 28.53
C TYR A 543 10.53 -5.87 28.82
N ALA A 544 10.14 -4.75 29.43
CA ALA A 544 8.74 -4.37 29.59
C ALA A 544 8.51 -3.06 28.83
N VAL A 545 7.61 -3.10 27.84
CA VAL A 545 7.27 -1.97 26.98
C VAL A 545 5.76 -1.78 27.01
N THR A 546 5.30 -0.57 27.31
CA THR A 546 3.89 -0.19 27.19
C THR A 546 3.69 0.58 25.90
N LEU A 547 2.76 0.12 25.06
CA LEU A 547 2.32 0.82 23.85
C LEU A 547 0.89 1.32 24.06
N PRO A 548 0.62 2.63 23.89
CA PRO A 548 -0.74 3.14 23.92
C PRO A 548 -1.55 2.56 22.74
N ALA A 549 -2.86 2.81 22.73
CA ALA A 549 -3.73 2.52 21.58
C ALA A 549 -3.12 3.06 20.28
N PHE A 550 -2.98 2.20 19.26
CA PHE A 550 -2.29 2.50 18.00
C PHE A 550 -0.84 3.03 18.14
N GLY A 551 -0.23 2.85 19.32
CA GLY A 551 1.12 3.31 19.63
C GLY A 551 2.18 2.52 18.90
N THR A 552 3.27 3.21 18.56
CA THR A 552 4.41 2.63 17.85
C THR A 552 5.71 2.93 18.56
N ALA A 553 6.71 2.09 18.34
CA ALA A 553 8.06 2.32 18.84
C ALA A 553 9.11 1.76 17.89
N PHE A 554 10.20 2.52 17.73
CA PHE A 554 11.41 2.11 17.06
C PHE A 554 12.52 2.08 18.11
N PHE A 555 13.15 0.94 18.33
CA PHE A 555 14.22 0.79 19.31
C PHE A 555 15.52 0.38 18.63
N ASP A 556 16.59 1.11 18.92
CA ASP A 556 17.96 0.63 18.68
C ASP A 556 18.30 -0.49 19.66
N ILE A 557 18.78 -1.61 19.13
CA ILE A 557 19.27 -2.74 19.93
C ILE A 557 20.76 -2.48 20.20
N THR A 558 21.09 -1.91 21.36
CA THR A 558 22.46 -1.43 21.65
C THR A 558 23.50 -2.52 21.89
N SER A 559 23.07 -3.76 22.12
CA SER A 559 23.96 -4.92 22.32
C SER A 559 23.33 -6.18 21.74
N PRO A 560 23.29 -6.32 20.41
CA PRO A 560 22.76 -7.50 19.74
C PRO A 560 23.63 -8.72 20.06
N THR A 561 22.99 -9.88 20.25
CA THR A 561 23.70 -11.15 20.44
C THR A 561 24.26 -11.66 19.11
N ALA A 562 25.35 -12.41 19.15
CA ALA A 562 25.94 -13.01 17.95
C ALA A 562 25.05 -14.10 17.34
N GLU A 563 24.28 -14.78 18.19
CA GLU A 563 23.33 -15.82 17.82
C GLU A 563 22.05 -15.25 17.18
N GLY A 564 21.76 -13.96 17.38
CA GLY A 564 20.53 -13.34 16.95
C GLY A 564 19.29 -13.81 17.73
N PRO A 565 18.08 -13.53 17.21
CA PRO A 565 16.81 -13.97 17.78
C PRO A 565 16.70 -15.49 17.95
N SER A 566 16.30 -15.94 19.14
CA SER A 566 15.97 -17.35 19.39
C SER A 566 14.62 -17.69 18.76
N LEU A 567 14.60 -18.76 17.97
CA LEU A 567 13.42 -19.17 17.22
C LEU A 567 12.52 -20.10 18.04
N GLY A 568 11.22 -20.00 17.79
CA GLY A 568 10.28 -21.05 18.13
C GLY A 568 10.68 -22.37 17.48
N ASP A 569 10.29 -23.51 18.06
CA ASP A 569 10.11 -24.71 17.25
C ASP A 569 9.08 -24.31 16.18
N GLY A 570 9.50 -24.22 14.91
CA GLY A 570 8.66 -23.71 13.83
C GLY A 570 7.30 -24.41 13.82
N ASP A 571 6.26 -23.73 13.31
CA ASP A 571 4.90 -24.28 13.30
C ASP A 571 4.92 -25.72 12.78
N ASN A 572 4.37 -26.65 13.56
CA ASN A 572 4.26 -28.03 13.12
C ASN A 572 3.33 -28.08 11.91
N LEU A 573 3.91 -28.15 10.72
CA LEU A 573 3.17 -28.10 9.47
C LEU A 573 2.30 -29.35 9.26
N VAL A 574 2.56 -30.42 10.01
CA VAL A 574 1.82 -31.68 9.93
C VAL A 574 0.78 -31.73 11.04
N GLY A 575 -0.49 -31.60 10.65
CA GLY A 575 -1.61 -31.74 11.56
C GLY A 575 -1.93 -33.20 11.89
N GLU A 576 -2.83 -33.40 12.86
CA GLU A 576 -3.33 -34.72 13.22
C GLU A 576 -4.83 -34.85 12.89
N GLY A 577 -5.29 -36.10 12.72
CA GLY A 577 -6.71 -36.41 12.58
C GLY A 577 -7.23 -36.38 11.13
N PRO A 578 -8.56 -36.50 10.94
CA PRO A 578 -9.14 -36.71 9.61
C PRO A 578 -8.94 -35.54 8.63
N LEU A 579 -8.80 -34.31 9.12
CA LEU A 579 -8.54 -33.14 8.26
C LEU A 579 -7.09 -33.07 7.78
N ALA A 580 -6.16 -33.82 8.39
CA ALA A 580 -4.77 -33.91 7.97
C ALA A 580 -4.48 -35.10 7.04
N ASP A 581 -5.46 -35.99 6.79
CA ASP A 581 -5.25 -37.20 5.98
C ASP A 581 -5.16 -36.88 4.48
N CYS A 582 -3.94 -36.84 3.93
CA CYS A 582 -3.68 -36.63 2.51
C CYS A 582 -4.10 -37.81 1.61
N SER A 583 -4.41 -38.97 2.19
CA SER A 583 -4.69 -40.21 1.48
C SER A 583 -6.17 -40.63 1.51
N ALA A 584 -7.04 -39.79 2.08
CA ALA A 584 -8.45 -40.08 2.24
C ALA A 584 -9.13 -40.41 0.90
N ALA A 585 -9.76 -41.58 0.84
CA ALA A 585 -10.48 -42.03 -0.34
C ALA A 585 -11.79 -41.25 -0.53
N ASP A 586 -12.18 -41.02 -1.78
CA ASP A 586 -13.46 -40.41 -2.10
C ASP A 586 -14.62 -41.29 -1.63
N ALA A 587 -15.63 -40.69 -1.00
CA ALA A 587 -16.80 -41.43 -0.52
C ALA A 587 -17.71 -41.94 -1.66
N GLY A 588 -17.54 -41.43 -2.89
CA GLY A 588 -18.34 -41.80 -4.06
C GLY A 588 -19.81 -41.37 -3.99
N GLU A 589 -20.15 -40.49 -3.05
CA GLU A 589 -21.47 -39.89 -2.86
C GLU A 589 -21.40 -38.36 -2.93
N VAL A 590 -22.55 -37.70 -3.03
CA VAL A 590 -22.65 -36.24 -3.05
C VAL A 590 -22.64 -35.72 -1.62
N GLY A 591 -21.69 -34.85 -1.29
CA GLY A 591 -21.60 -34.24 0.03
C GLY A 591 -22.78 -33.32 0.38
N PRO A 592 -22.93 -32.93 1.66
CA PRO A 592 -24.07 -32.16 2.17
C PRO A 592 -24.29 -30.78 1.54
N LEU A 593 -23.27 -30.19 0.89
CA LEU A 593 -23.40 -28.92 0.17
C LEU A 593 -24.06 -29.10 -1.20
N GLY A 594 -23.98 -30.30 -1.80
CA GLY A 594 -24.61 -30.58 -3.08
C GLY A 594 -24.01 -29.83 -4.28
N MET A 595 -22.80 -29.26 -4.13
CA MET A 595 -22.12 -28.46 -5.14
C MET A 595 -20.60 -28.72 -5.11
N ASP A 596 -19.94 -28.37 -6.21
CA ASP A 596 -18.48 -28.41 -6.31
C ASP A 596 -17.88 -27.22 -5.55
N MET A 597 -16.93 -27.49 -4.68
CA MET A 597 -16.20 -26.48 -3.91
C MET A 597 -14.76 -26.40 -4.41
N PHE A 598 -14.18 -25.21 -4.34
CA PHE A 598 -12.80 -24.94 -4.77
C PHE A 598 -12.09 -24.10 -3.71
N ILE A 599 -10.77 -24.22 -3.65
CA ILE A 599 -9.95 -23.13 -3.12
C ILE A 599 -10.02 -22.03 -4.18
N ARG A 600 -10.33 -20.79 -3.77
CA ARG A 600 -10.32 -19.62 -4.64
C ARG A 600 -9.52 -18.52 -3.96
N GLY A 601 -8.53 -17.99 -4.65
CA GLY A 601 -7.59 -17.07 -4.04
C GLY A 601 -6.75 -16.31 -5.05
N ASN A 602 -5.82 -15.52 -4.56
CA ASN A 602 -4.84 -14.77 -5.34
C ASN A 602 -3.49 -15.51 -5.45
N TYR A 603 -3.53 -16.84 -5.46
CA TYR A 603 -2.39 -17.71 -5.78
C TYR A 603 -2.22 -17.89 -7.30
N GLU A 604 -1.10 -18.49 -7.72
CA GLU A 604 -0.79 -18.74 -9.13
C GLU A 604 -1.88 -19.62 -9.80
N GLY A 605 -2.49 -19.11 -10.88
CA GLY A 605 -3.60 -19.78 -11.56
C GLY A 605 -4.97 -19.59 -10.92
N GLY A 606 -5.07 -18.88 -9.79
CA GLY A 606 -6.33 -18.46 -9.17
C GLY A 606 -7.01 -17.26 -9.84
N ASP A 607 -6.30 -16.54 -10.71
CA ASP A 607 -6.78 -15.36 -11.47
C ASP A 607 -7.45 -14.31 -10.55
N ASN A 608 -6.80 -14.00 -9.43
CA ASN A 608 -7.32 -13.13 -8.37
C ASN A 608 -8.77 -13.47 -7.98
N PHE A 609 -8.97 -14.70 -7.50
CA PHE A 609 -10.27 -15.31 -7.21
C PHE A 609 -11.16 -15.59 -8.43
N GLY A 610 -10.76 -15.23 -9.66
CA GLY A 610 -11.54 -15.40 -10.89
C GLY A 610 -11.59 -16.83 -11.41
N ALA A 611 -10.58 -17.65 -11.13
CA ALA A 611 -10.46 -19.01 -11.63
C ALA A 611 -10.80 -20.07 -10.57
N THR A 612 -11.21 -21.25 -11.04
CA THR A 612 -11.47 -22.44 -10.23
C THR A 612 -10.72 -23.62 -10.85
N PRO A 613 -9.37 -23.64 -10.75
CA PRO A 613 -8.58 -24.69 -11.39
C PRO A 613 -8.94 -26.06 -10.80
N ASP A 614 -8.99 -27.09 -11.66
CA ASP A 614 -9.34 -28.46 -11.24
C ASP A 614 -8.37 -29.00 -10.17
N SER A 615 -7.11 -28.55 -10.15
CA SER A 615 -6.13 -28.89 -9.11
C SER A 615 -6.50 -28.39 -7.71
N HIS A 616 -7.41 -27.43 -7.61
CA HIS A 616 -7.89 -26.84 -6.35
C HIS A 616 -9.35 -27.21 -6.06
N LYS A 617 -9.90 -28.18 -6.81
CA LYS A 617 -11.25 -28.67 -6.62
C LYS A 617 -11.30 -29.70 -5.48
N PHE A 618 -12.17 -29.45 -4.51
CA PHE A 618 -12.41 -30.36 -3.40
C PHE A 618 -13.13 -31.65 -3.84
N ALA A 619 -12.71 -32.77 -3.28
CA ALA A 619 -13.42 -34.04 -3.32
C ALA A 619 -14.08 -34.33 -1.96
N TYR A 620 -15.27 -34.91 -2.00
CA TYR A 620 -16.00 -35.30 -0.77
C TYR A 620 -15.50 -36.65 -0.25
N LYS A 621 -15.11 -36.68 1.03
CA LYS A 621 -14.43 -37.82 1.68
C LYS A 621 -15.31 -38.59 2.67
N GLY A 622 -16.57 -38.17 2.84
CA GLY A 622 -17.47 -38.71 3.86
C GLY A 622 -17.39 -37.90 5.16
N ASP A 623 -18.27 -38.19 6.12
CA ASP A 623 -18.29 -37.52 7.43
C ASP A 623 -18.29 -35.98 7.37
N ASN A 624 -18.98 -35.42 6.36
CA ASN A 624 -19.03 -33.98 6.06
C ASN A 624 -17.67 -33.34 5.69
N ILE A 625 -16.64 -34.14 5.39
CA ILE A 625 -15.28 -33.69 5.06
C ILE A 625 -15.10 -33.54 3.55
N TYR A 626 -14.51 -32.43 3.16
CA TYR A 626 -14.07 -32.12 1.81
C TYR A 626 -12.56 -31.88 1.85
N GLN A 627 -11.82 -32.50 0.91
CA GLN A 627 -10.36 -32.33 0.83
C GLN A 627 -9.87 -32.21 -0.60
N VAL A 628 -8.79 -31.45 -0.78
CA VAL A 628 -7.96 -31.42 -1.98
C VAL A 628 -6.50 -31.37 -1.56
N VAL A 629 -5.64 -32.11 -2.27
CA VAL A 629 -4.19 -32.06 -2.09
C VAL A 629 -3.63 -31.20 -3.22
N VAL A 630 -2.87 -30.17 -2.84
CA VAL A 630 -2.22 -29.23 -3.76
C VAL A 630 -0.71 -29.36 -3.59
N ASP A 631 0.01 -29.44 -4.70
CA ASP A 631 1.48 -29.40 -4.72
C ASP A 631 1.93 -27.94 -4.77
N GLU A 632 2.40 -27.43 -3.63
CA GLU A 632 2.93 -26.08 -3.52
C GLU A 632 4.41 -26.10 -3.92
N ALA A 633 4.72 -25.55 -5.10
CA ALA A 633 6.03 -25.69 -5.71
C ALA A 633 7.14 -24.88 -5.00
N GLN A 634 6.76 -23.85 -4.23
CA GLN A 634 7.67 -22.93 -3.56
C GLN A 634 6.98 -22.24 -2.37
N PRO A 635 7.74 -21.63 -1.45
CA PRO A 635 7.14 -20.80 -0.42
C PRO A 635 6.27 -19.69 -1.03
N ALA A 636 5.07 -19.49 -0.49
CA ALA A 636 4.11 -18.53 -1.01
C ALA A 636 3.22 -18.00 0.10
N ALA A 637 2.74 -16.77 -0.03
CA ALA A 637 1.68 -16.24 0.82
C ALA A 637 0.55 -15.69 -0.05
N PHE A 638 -0.68 -16.03 0.31
CA PHE A 638 -1.86 -15.63 -0.46
C PHE A 638 -3.12 -15.61 0.40
N GLY A 639 -4.11 -14.85 -0.04
CA GLY A 639 -5.48 -14.86 0.46
C GLY A 639 -6.32 -15.88 -0.31
N PHE A 640 -7.17 -16.63 0.39
CA PHE A 640 -8.10 -17.57 -0.23
C PHE A 640 -9.40 -17.76 0.57
N LYS A 641 -10.38 -18.34 -0.11
CA LYS A 641 -11.63 -18.87 0.44
C LYS A 641 -11.89 -20.26 -0.07
N PHE A 642 -12.73 -21.00 0.64
CA PHE A 642 -13.40 -22.17 0.09
C PHE A 642 -14.75 -21.74 -0.47
N ALA A 643 -14.89 -21.79 -1.80
CA ALA A 643 -16.09 -21.30 -2.45
C ALA A 643 -16.48 -22.14 -3.66
N ASP A 644 -17.78 -22.15 -3.98
CA ASP A 644 -18.25 -22.72 -5.23
C ASP A 644 -18.02 -21.75 -6.41
N ALA A 645 -18.14 -22.24 -7.64
CA ALA A 645 -17.90 -21.44 -8.84
C ALA A 645 -18.85 -20.23 -8.95
N GLY A 646 -20.08 -20.36 -8.42
CA GLY A 646 -21.11 -19.33 -8.44
C GLY A 646 -21.13 -18.41 -7.21
N TRP A 647 -20.20 -18.56 -6.26
CA TRP A 647 -20.14 -17.74 -5.03
C TRP A 647 -21.43 -17.80 -4.18
N SER A 648 -22.16 -18.92 -4.24
CA SER A 648 -23.35 -19.19 -3.45
C SER A 648 -23.04 -19.74 -2.06
N ALA A 649 -21.88 -20.38 -1.89
CA ALA A 649 -21.30 -20.80 -0.63
C ALA A 649 -19.85 -20.32 -0.58
N GLU A 650 -19.48 -19.62 0.49
CA GLU A 650 -18.16 -19.05 0.71
C GLU A 650 -17.77 -19.22 2.17
N PHE A 651 -16.59 -19.77 2.42
CA PHE A 651 -16.07 -19.99 3.77
C PHE A 651 -14.60 -19.58 3.89
N ALA A 652 -14.24 -19.10 5.07
CA ALA A 652 -12.88 -18.80 5.49
C ALA A 652 -12.72 -19.13 6.98
N VAL A 653 -11.51 -18.98 7.53
CA VAL A 653 -11.30 -18.94 8.98
C VAL A 653 -12.21 -17.86 9.56
N GLU A 654 -12.79 -18.12 10.73
CA GLU A 654 -13.61 -17.17 11.46
C GLU A 654 -12.91 -15.80 11.59
N ASN A 655 -13.67 -14.71 11.37
CA ASN A 655 -13.17 -13.34 11.30
C ASN A 655 -12.07 -13.12 10.25
N SER A 656 -12.02 -13.97 9.21
CA SER A 656 -11.03 -13.87 8.14
C SER A 656 -9.59 -13.97 8.66
N GLY A 657 -9.40 -14.75 9.73
CA GLY A 657 -8.10 -14.97 10.34
C GLY A 657 -7.10 -15.69 9.43
N ALA A 658 -5.82 -15.59 9.78
CA ALA A 658 -4.75 -16.34 9.13
C ALA A 658 -4.86 -17.84 9.41
N VAL A 659 -4.42 -18.66 8.46
CA VAL A 659 -4.33 -20.12 8.60
C VAL A 659 -3.05 -20.49 9.33
N ASN A 660 -3.19 -21.21 10.43
CA ASN A 660 -2.12 -21.87 11.16
C ASN A 660 -2.01 -23.31 10.64
N ILE A 661 -1.00 -23.58 9.81
CA ILE A 661 -0.82 -24.90 9.19
C ILE A 661 -0.66 -25.96 10.29
N GLY A 662 -1.28 -27.13 10.08
CA GLY A 662 -1.32 -28.25 11.01
C GLY A 662 -2.31 -28.10 12.16
N THR A 663 -3.07 -26.99 12.22
CA THR A 663 -4.01 -26.70 13.31
C THR A 663 -5.46 -26.63 12.80
N GLU A 664 -6.39 -27.27 13.54
CA GLU A 664 -7.82 -27.12 13.27
C GLU A 664 -8.29 -25.72 13.70
N GLN A 665 -9.00 -25.03 12.80
CA GLN A 665 -9.54 -23.69 13.05
C GLN A 665 -11.03 -23.63 12.73
N THR A 666 -11.76 -22.78 13.48
CA THR A 666 -13.16 -22.50 13.19
C THR A 666 -13.30 -21.87 11.81
N MET A 667 -14.22 -22.41 11.02
CA MET A 667 -14.59 -21.93 9.70
C MET A 667 -15.97 -21.28 9.74
N ALA A 668 -16.12 -20.08 9.16
CA ALA A 668 -17.36 -19.31 9.12
C ALA A 668 -17.70 -18.83 7.70
N PRO A 669 -18.94 -18.37 7.44
CA PRO A 669 -19.31 -17.78 6.16
C PRO A 669 -18.49 -16.52 5.87
N ALA A 670 -17.99 -16.40 4.65
CA ALA A 670 -17.09 -15.35 4.21
C ALA A 670 -17.61 -14.69 2.93
N VAL A 671 -18.71 -13.95 3.03
CA VAL A 671 -19.42 -13.41 1.84
C VAL A 671 -18.77 -12.12 1.34
N GLY A 672 -18.47 -12.07 0.05
CA GLY A 672 -18.00 -10.84 -0.62
C GLY A 672 -16.49 -10.58 -0.49
N ALA A 673 -15.96 -9.66 -1.30
CA ALA A 673 -14.52 -9.37 -1.32
C ALA A 673 -13.99 -8.93 0.06
N GLY A 674 -12.75 -9.28 0.39
CA GLY A 674 -12.13 -8.90 1.65
C GLY A 674 -12.62 -9.69 2.86
N THR A 675 -13.08 -10.92 2.67
CA THR A 675 -13.43 -11.85 3.77
C THR A 675 -12.63 -13.16 3.71
N GLU A 676 -11.62 -13.19 2.86
CA GLU A 676 -10.67 -14.29 2.71
C GLU A 676 -9.78 -14.47 3.94
N SER A 677 -9.41 -15.73 4.17
CA SER A 677 -8.29 -16.08 5.04
C SER A 677 -6.99 -15.86 4.32
N THR A 678 -5.93 -15.64 5.09
CA THR A 678 -4.58 -15.58 4.54
C THR A 678 -3.77 -16.79 4.99
N ILE A 679 -2.85 -17.25 4.16
CA ILE A 679 -1.94 -18.36 4.49
C ILE A 679 -0.53 -18.02 4.04
N PHE A 680 0.44 -18.51 4.80
CA PHE A 680 1.84 -18.56 4.41
C PHE A 680 2.28 -20.02 4.35
N ILE A 681 2.62 -20.48 3.15
CA ILE A 681 3.26 -21.77 2.90
C ILE A 681 4.78 -21.58 3.04
N PRO A 682 5.41 -22.14 4.08
CA PRO A 682 6.81 -21.84 4.40
C PRO A 682 7.81 -22.61 3.54
N GLU A 683 7.41 -23.73 2.95
CA GLU A 683 8.27 -24.60 2.16
C GLU A 683 7.49 -25.38 1.10
N ALA A 684 8.17 -25.80 0.04
CA ALA A 684 7.55 -26.59 -1.02
C ALA A 684 7.09 -27.98 -0.51
N GLY A 685 6.04 -28.51 -1.14
CA GLY A 685 5.54 -29.86 -0.90
C GLY A 685 4.04 -30.00 -1.13
N GLU A 686 3.52 -31.20 -0.90
CA GLU A 686 2.09 -31.46 -0.94
C GLU A 686 1.42 -30.99 0.35
N TYR A 687 0.34 -30.22 0.22
CA TYR A 687 -0.51 -29.75 1.31
C TYR A 687 -1.94 -30.20 1.08
N VAL A 688 -2.57 -30.78 2.09
CA VAL A 688 -4.01 -31.06 2.09
C VAL A 688 -4.76 -29.86 2.66
N TYR A 689 -5.64 -29.29 1.85
CA TYR A 689 -6.63 -28.32 2.28
C TYR A 689 -7.91 -29.07 2.59
N SER A 690 -8.43 -28.87 3.79
CA SER A 690 -9.56 -29.64 4.30
C SER A 690 -10.57 -28.75 5.01
N PHE A 691 -11.85 -29.07 4.87
CA PHE A 691 -12.88 -28.57 5.77
C PHE A 691 -13.93 -29.63 6.08
N ARG A 692 -14.44 -29.60 7.31
CA ARG A 692 -15.60 -30.36 7.77
C ARG A 692 -16.77 -29.41 7.96
N ILE A 693 -17.82 -29.56 7.16
CA ILE A 693 -19.01 -28.73 7.29
C ILE A 693 -19.90 -29.20 8.46
N ASN A 694 -20.44 -28.24 9.22
CA ASN A 694 -21.36 -28.49 10.32
C ASN A 694 -22.75 -28.95 9.81
N ALA A 695 -23.64 -29.36 10.72
CA ALA A 695 -24.97 -29.85 10.36
C ALA A 695 -25.92 -28.78 9.78
N SER A 696 -25.62 -27.49 10.01
CA SER A 696 -26.38 -26.35 9.51
C SER A 696 -25.92 -25.89 8.13
N ASN A 697 -24.81 -26.43 7.61
CA ASN A 697 -24.16 -26.03 6.36
C ASN A 697 -23.73 -24.54 6.32
N ASP A 698 -23.47 -23.93 7.48
CA ASP A 698 -23.15 -22.51 7.61
C ASP A 698 -21.77 -22.27 8.28
N GLY A 699 -20.91 -23.28 8.32
CA GLY A 699 -19.57 -23.18 8.88
C GLY A 699 -19.04 -24.55 9.29
N GLY A 700 -18.02 -24.59 10.14
CA GLY A 700 -17.46 -25.83 10.64
C GLY A 700 -16.02 -25.68 11.08
N GLU A 701 -15.19 -26.64 10.69
CA GLU A 701 -13.76 -26.66 11.01
C GLU A 701 -12.98 -26.77 9.70
N LEU A 702 -11.85 -26.08 9.61
CA LEU A 702 -10.88 -26.23 8.53
C LEU A 702 -9.49 -26.54 9.07
N MET A 703 -8.66 -27.13 8.22
CA MET A 703 -7.23 -27.30 8.45
C MET A 703 -6.53 -27.28 7.10
N VAL A 704 -5.35 -26.66 7.05
CA VAL A 704 -4.35 -26.93 6.02
C VAL A 704 -3.21 -27.68 6.67
N SER A 705 -2.77 -28.79 6.11
CA SER A 705 -1.69 -29.61 6.66
C SER A 705 -0.73 -30.03 5.57
N LYS A 706 0.57 -30.02 5.85
CA LYS A 706 1.59 -30.64 5.01
C LYS A 706 1.41 -32.16 5.02
N CYS A 707 1.62 -32.78 3.87
CA CYS A 707 1.62 -34.23 3.69
C CYS A 707 3.00 -34.83 4.03
N GLU A 708 3.01 -36.01 4.65
CA GLU A 708 4.23 -36.79 4.96
C GLU A 708 4.55 -37.90 3.94
#